data_AF-A0A8J4S8D7-F1
#
_entry.id   AF-A0A8J4S8D7-F1
#
_cell.length_a   1.000
_cell.length_b   1.000
_cell.length_c   1.000
_cell.angle_alpha   90.00
_cell.angle_beta   90.00
_cell.angle_gamma   90.00
#
_symmetry.space_group_name_H-M   'P 1'
#
loop_
_entity.id
_entity.type
_entity.pdbx_description
1 polymer ?
#
loop_
_entity_poly.entity_id
_entity_poly.type
_entity_poly.pdbx_seq_one_letter_code
_entity_poly.pdbx_strand_id
1 'polypeptide(L)'
;MKAAKEARSASSGAASETEASGSGLVEKERKRQEAELHALDVLMLPKGDTKQRNFKCVGWRSTGGCSPHGPREPDNDFNCIKLIPFGHSGYCEVEDTETGELFRVMRRYCSSTKYDTSFRCSDATNFINFRRKAREAADKAFEPGFTLPNMNETDKKSSRDGIVMVVYPKLIASAYATIKTLRDVLGCRLPIEIWFRRAEMNGYAGSFKPLETLAADNATSFITFHEITDWHAVGFGTKVFAIYNSHFERVLFLDADNVPTRDPAFLFESQEFVDTGAVFWPDFWLPTRTIFNIHSQSLVWELLDMPFVNMFEQESGQLLIDRRRHTEALELVKFYTFHRPSLFDNMKLVHGDKDLFRFAWLKLDTPFHMIQAAPAIAGKIINESFCGLTMVQHDVQGEVLFLHRNSHKLMGELLREPLNYKARAINRSRKKADIRKKARLEGKPIPNWSELDALVQADETPPPTLEPAEPDGYPDSVVWTHLLSFNNSANRTNYVIETYNADPEFPKSQNCYGQRNVSKNEYFYAQDVADLSFAGIETDLRSAVAVNQGTPALTCIHLAQLQEKETQIKKRSAEKKGSRKLNARLRCLGWRATGDCNPDGPRRLDLDLSCSKAVPYGQSGYCELEDKDTGEIFHVLKRNCNSVRADARFRCLDASDFVKFPIRAEDVAQKALAPGFALPHVVPRVPGVNTEQSGGRDGIVMVVYPKLLPSTYATVRTLRDVLGCRLPIELWFRPEEMKMARKALEPLKTLAASDTAGGISFHEIDDPRAVGYGTKVFAIYHSFLERVLFLDADNVPVRDPTFLFESQEFVDNGAVFWPDFWHSGRTIFNIHSQSLVWQLLGLPFVDMFEQESGQLLIDRRRHAAPMEVLFFYSFHLPNHFDNFKLVHGDKDLFRFAWMQQNASFHMIQAPPAVAGKVVSGNFCGMTMVQHDPAGEVLFMHRNSHKLTGVPKRLDVNVKSAAVTKAREKLAAQKSKVGYGRLTPKRSEVEAEIAAMTPAPTLEASEPDGYPDAIIWTHLLSFNSTAARADYVIETYNADPEFSKEQHCYGQRHIGSNPSFYAQEIANLSFAGLETNVRRFAMEAAQLR
;
A
#
# COMPACT_ATOMS: atom_id res chain seq x y z
N MET A 1 -13.32 62.76 -31.23
CA MET A 1 -13.33 63.99 -32.06
C MET A 1 -11.93 64.15 -32.64
N LYS A 2 -11.74 64.01 -33.98
CA LYS A 2 -10.42 63.81 -34.66
C LYS A 2 -9.66 62.54 -34.19
N ALA A 3 -8.66 61.99 -34.89
CA ALA A 3 -8.30 61.83 -36.32
C ALA A 3 -7.07 60.86 -36.36
N ALA A 4 -6.66 60.16 -37.42
CA ALA A 4 -7.11 59.95 -38.81
C ALA A 4 -6.97 58.42 -39.12
N LYS A 5 -7.83 57.75 -39.90
CA LYS A 5 -8.06 57.82 -41.36
C LYS A 5 -6.85 57.38 -42.23
N GLU A 6 -7.06 56.31 -43.02
CA GLU A 6 -7.02 56.28 -44.51
C GLU A 6 -5.84 56.94 -45.27
N ALA A 7 -5.33 56.42 -46.41
CA ALA A 7 -5.63 55.21 -47.20
C ALA A 7 -4.61 55.06 -48.37
N ARG A 8 -4.80 54.01 -49.21
CA ARG A 8 -4.38 53.90 -50.64
C ARG A 8 -2.86 53.76 -50.94
N SER A 9 -2.43 53.36 -52.15
CA SER A 9 -2.92 52.30 -53.08
C SER A 9 -1.97 52.15 -54.30
N ALA A 10 -1.42 50.95 -54.53
CA ALA A 10 -0.89 50.46 -55.81
C ALA A 10 -0.91 48.92 -55.74
N SER A 11 -1.39 48.13 -56.70
CA SER A 11 -1.15 48.09 -58.16
C SER A 11 0.27 47.65 -58.51
N SER A 12 0.50 46.59 -59.30
CA SER A 12 -0.40 45.53 -59.81
C SER A 12 0.41 44.32 -60.30
N GLY A 13 -0.20 43.13 -60.34
CA GLY A 13 0.41 41.89 -60.85
C GLY A 13 -0.53 40.71 -60.63
N ALA A 14 -0.72 39.85 -61.63
CA ALA A 14 -1.76 38.81 -61.64
C ALA A 14 -1.20 37.40 -61.89
N ALA A 15 -2.00 36.40 -61.50
CA ALA A 15 -1.91 34.97 -61.82
C ALA A 15 -0.69 34.17 -61.31
N SER A 16 -0.93 33.29 -60.32
CA SER A 16 -0.50 31.86 -60.31
C SER A 16 -0.82 31.06 -59.03
N GLU A 17 -1.84 31.42 -58.23
CA GLU A 17 -2.19 30.69 -56.99
C GLU A 17 -3.56 29.97 -57.03
N THR A 18 -3.68 28.93 -57.88
CA THR A 18 -4.89 28.07 -57.91
C THR A 18 -4.62 26.56 -57.97
N GLU A 19 -3.38 26.10 -58.13
CA GLU A 19 -3.08 24.66 -58.34
C GLU A 19 -2.53 23.94 -57.09
N ALA A 20 -1.91 24.66 -56.15
CA ALA A 20 -1.23 24.05 -55.00
C ALA A 20 -2.15 23.37 -53.96
N SER A 21 -3.46 23.67 -53.97
CA SER A 21 -4.43 23.13 -52.99
C SER A 21 -4.96 21.74 -53.39
N GLY A 22 -5.04 21.43 -54.69
CA GLY A 22 -5.67 20.19 -55.18
C GLY A 22 -4.81 18.94 -54.97
N SER A 23 -3.49 19.05 -55.17
CA SER A 23 -2.57 17.90 -55.17
C SER A 23 -2.49 17.19 -53.81
N GLY A 24 -2.50 17.93 -52.71
CA GLY A 24 -2.45 17.36 -51.35
C GLY A 24 -3.68 16.53 -50.98
N LEU A 25 -4.87 16.89 -51.49
CA LEU A 25 -6.10 16.14 -51.29
C LEU A 25 -6.10 14.83 -52.11
N VAL A 26 -5.68 14.90 -53.38
CA VAL A 26 -5.57 13.74 -54.26
C VAL A 26 -4.54 12.73 -53.71
N GLU A 27 -3.38 13.19 -53.27
CA GLU A 27 -2.33 12.35 -52.68
C GLU A 27 -2.78 11.69 -51.35
N LYS A 28 -3.56 12.40 -50.52
CA LYS A 28 -4.12 11.85 -49.28
C LYS A 28 -5.18 10.77 -49.56
N GLU A 29 -6.06 10.99 -50.53
CA GLU A 29 -7.07 10.00 -50.88
C GLU A 29 -6.45 8.78 -51.59
N ARG A 30 -5.40 8.96 -52.41
CA ARG A 30 -4.60 7.86 -52.98
C ARG A 30 -3.99 6.97 -51.88
N LYS A 31 -3.27 7.58 -50.93
CA LYS A 31 -2.70 6.88 -49.76
C LYS A 31 -3.75 6.13 -48.95
N ARG A 32 -4.95 6.70 -48.83
CA ARG A 32 -6.07 6.07 -48.15
C ARG A 32 -6.57 4.84 -48.92
N GLN A 33 -6.81 4.96 -50.22
CA GLN A 33 -7.23 3.84 -51.07
C GLN A 33 -6.20 2.69 -51.06
N GLU A 34 -4.91 3.01 -51.11
CA GLU A 34 -3.82 2.02 -50.97
C GLU A 34 -3.82 1.34 -49.60
N ALA A 35 -4.09 2.10 -48.52
CA ALA A 35 -4.19 1.56 -47.16
C ALA A 35 -5.45 0.70 -46.92
N GLU A 36 -6.56 0.99 -47.62
CA GLU A 36 -7.78 0.15 -47.62
C GLU A 36 -7.58 -1.14 -48.43
N LEU A 37 -6.96 -1.05 -49.61
CA LEU A 37 -6.63 -2.22 -50.45
C LEU A 37 -5.71 -3.18 -49.69
N HIS A 38 -4.60 -2.69 -49.14
CA HIS A 38 -3.72 -3.48 -48.27
C HIS A 38 -4.50 -4.11 -47.10
N ALA A 39 -5.44 -3.38 -46.50
CA ALA A 39 -6.21 -3.92 -45.38
C ALA A 39 -7.07 -5.13 -45.79
N LEU A 40 -7.57 -5.21 -47.03
CA LEU A 40 -8.34 -6.38 -47.50
C LEU A 40 -7.51 -7.67 -47.47
N ASP A 41 -6.20 -7.57 -47.74
CA ASP A 41 -5.27 -8.71 -47.70
C ASP A 41 -4.82 -9.08 -46.27
N VAL A 42 -5.00 -8.19 -45.28
CA VAL A 42 -4.67 -8.48 -43.87
C VAL A 42 -5.82 -9.25 -43.21
N LEU A 43 -5.58 -10.53 -42.98
CA LEU A 43 -6.52 -11.52 -42.48
C LEU A 43 -7.01 -11.22 -41.06
N MET A 44 -8.20 -11.75 -40.74
CA MET A 44 -8.66 -11.89 -39.37
C MET A 44 -8.04 -13.14 -38.75
N LEU A 45 -7.39 -13.01 -37.59
CA LEU A 45 -6.85 -14.18 -36.88
C LEU A 45 -8.00 -15.16 -36.54
N PRO A 46 -7.95 -16.45 -36.95
CA PRO A 46 -9.10 -17.33 -36.81
C PRO A 46 -9.46 -17.59 -35.34
N LYS A 47 -10.76 -17.67 -35.03
CA LYS A 47 -11.23 -18.07 -33.69
C LYS A 47 -10.87 -19.52 -33.41
N GLY A 48 -10.46 -19.83 -32.18
CA GLY A 48 -10.08 -21.18 -31.78
C GLY A 48 -8.77 -21.72 -32.39
N ASP A 49 -8.01 -20.92 -33.17
CA ASP A 49 -6.74 -21.40 -33.74
C ASP A 49 -5.72 -21.70 -32.63
N THR A 50 -5.42 -22.99 -32.48
CA THR A 50 -4.42 -23.55 -31.57
C THR A 50 -3.04 -23.68 -32.21
N LYS A 51 -2.88 -23.42 -33.52
CA LYS A 51 -1.58 -23.48 -34.22
C LYS A 51 -0.59 -22.57 -33.49
N GLN A 52 0.57 -23.13 -33.13
CA GLN A 52 1.71 -22.31 -32.74
C GLN A 52 2.21 -21.54 -33.97
N ARG A 53 2.28 -20.22 -33.87
CA ARG A 53 2.67 -19.29 -34.93
C ARG A 53 3.69 -18.29 -34.39
N ASN A 54 4.68 -17.94 -35.20
CA ASN A 54 5.77 -17.05 -34.80
C ASN A 54 5.50 -15.63 -35.33
N PHE A 55 4.86 -14.80 -34.50
CA PHE A 55 4.41 -13.46 -34.87
C PHE A 55 5.47 -12.37 -34.70
N LYS A 56 5.80 -11.72 -35.81
CA LYS A 56 6.58 -10.47 -35.91
C LYS A 56 5.62 -9.29 -36.01
N CYS A 57 5.81 -8.26 -35.19
CA CYS A 57 4.99 -7.04 -35.30
C CYS A 57 5.39 -6.20 -36.52
N VAL A 58 4.40 -5.71 -37.26
CA VAL A 58 4.58 -4.78 -38.39
C VAL A 58 4.24 -3.34 -37.98
N GLY A 59 3.16 -3.13 -37.23
CA GLY A 59 2.82 -1.81 -36.68
C GLY A 59 1.39 -1.68 -36.16
N TRP A 60 0.98 -0.44 -35.88
CA TRP A 60 -0.39 -0.04 -35.61
C TRP A 60 -1.03 0.54 -36.89
N ARG A 61 -2.26 0.13 -37.15
CA ARG A 61 -3.10 0.55 -38.27
C ARG A 61 -4.30 1.31 -37.72
N SER A 62 -4.28 2.65 -37.85
CA SER A 62 -5.36 3.49 -37.35
C SER A 62 -6.59 3.43 -38.27
N THR A 63 -7.78 3.53 -37.67
CA THR A 63 -9.06 3.54 -38.38
C THR A 63 -10.02 4.55 -37.76
N GLY A 64 -10.83 5.19 -38.60
CA GLY A 64 -11.81 6.19 -38.18
C GLY A 64 -13.10 5.60 -37.62
N GLY A 65 -14.03 6.47 -37.23
CA GLY A 65 -15.38 6.08 -36.80
C GLY A 65 -15.44 5.27 -35.51
N CYS A 66 -14.42 5.36 -34.65
CA CYS A 66 -14.30 4.61 -33.39
C CYS A 66 -14.34 3.08 -33.52
N SER A 67 -14.07 2.52 -34.71
CA SER A 67 -14.18 1.08 -35.00
C SER A 67 -12.89 0.54 -35.61
N PRO A 68 -12.37 -0.64 -35.19
CA PRO A 68 -11.24 -1.31 -35.84
C PRO A 68 -11.56 -1.85 -37.23
N HIS A 69 -12.83 -1.79 -37.62
CA HIS A 69 -13.37 -2.09 -38.95
C HIS A 69 -13.89 -0.82 -39.67
N GLY A 70 -13.59 0.37 -39.12
CA GLY A 70 -13.82 1.64 -39.80
C GLY A 70 -12.76 1.92 -40.87
N PRO A 71 -12.93 2.98 -41.67
CA PRO A 71 -12.03 3.28 -42.79
C PRO A 71 -10.63 3.65 -42.29
N ARG A 72 -9.62 3.33 -43.09
CA ARG A 72 -8.19 3.51 -42.75
C ARG A 72 -7.79 4.98 -42.65
N GLU A 73 -6.93 5.26 -41.68
CA GLU A 73 -6.31 6.56 -41.43
C GLU A 73 -4.78 6.42 -41.41
N PRO A 74 -4.11 6.24 -42.57
CA PRO A 74 -2.67 5.94 -42.60
C PRO A 74 -1.78 7.04 -42.00
N ASP A 75 -2.24 8.30 -41.97
CA ASP A 75 -1.54 9.41 -41.28
C ASP A 75 -1.41 9.21 -39.76
N ASN A 76 -2.26 8.36 -39.17
CA ASN A 76 -2.33 8.05 -37.73
C ASN A 76 -1.70 6.68 -37.38
N ASP A 77 -1.06 5.99 -38.34
CA ASP A 77 -0.37 4.73 -38.11
C ASP A 77 0.88 4.93 -37.23
N PHE A 78 1.22 3.91 -36.42
CA PHE A 78 2.40 3.96 -35.53
C PHE A 78 3.28 2.72 -35.68
N ASN A 79 4.56 2.85 -35.31
CA ASN A 79 5.48 1.71 -35.25
C ASN A 79 5.22 0.85 -33.99
N CYS A 80 5.79 -0.37 -33.98
CA CYS A 80 5.58 -1.37 -32.93
C CYS A 80 5.93 -0.93 -31.50
N ILE A 81 6.80 0.06 -31.30
CA ILE A 81 7.28 0.48 -29.97
C ILE A 81 6.56 1.70 -29.40
N LYS A 82 5.73 2.38 -30.22
CA LYS A 82 4.91 3.52 -29.77
C LYS A 82 3.79 3.02 -28.86
N LEU A 83 3.56 3.73 -27.75
CA LEU A 83 2.35 3.53 -26.93
C LEU A 83 1.15 4.10 -27.67
N ILE A 84 0.12 3.28 -27.90
CA ILE A 84 -1.12 3.67 -28.56
C ILE A 84 -1.98 4.44 -27.54
N PRO A 85 -2.26 5.74 -27.73
CA PRO A 85 -3.02 6.53 -26.74
C PRO A 85 -4.46 6.03 -26.62
N PHE A 86 -5.14 6.34 -25.51
CA PHE A 86 -6.59 6.11 -25.38
C PHE A 86 -7.39 6.89 -26.45
N GLY A 87 -8.62 6.49 -26.75
CA GLY A 87 -9.51 7.19 -27.68
C GLY A 87 -9.27 6.93 -29.18
N HIS A 88 -8.09 6.45 -29.60
CA HIS A 88 -7.88 5.95 -30.97
C HIS A 88 -8.67 4.65 -31.26
N SER A 89 -9.04 4.42 -32.52
CA SER A 89 -9.46 3.12 -33.05
C SER A 89 -8.48 2.60 -34.11
N GLY A 90 -8.43 1.28 -34.28
CA GLY A 90 -7.46 0.62 -35.15
C GLY A 90 -7.13 -0.80 -34.73
N TYR A 91 -6.07 -1.37 -35.29
CA TYR A 91 -5.57 -2.69 -34.94
C TYR A 91 -4.05 -2.73 -35.02
N CYS A 92 -3.43 -3.64 -34.27
CA CYS A 92 -2.06 -4.03 -34.54
C CYS A 92 -2.02 -5.00 -35.72
N GLU A 93 -1.01 -4.88 -36.55
CA GLU A 93 -0.73 -5.76 -37.69
C GLU A 93 0.51 -6.60 -37.36
N VAL A 94 0.38 -7.90 -37.50
CA VAL A 94 1.45 -8.89 -37.26
C VAL A 94 1.60 -9.83 -38.46
N GLU A 95 2.81 -10.30 -38.67
CA GLU A 95 3.23 -11.23 -39.72
C GLU A 95 3.55 -12.58 -39.09
N ASP A 96 2.92 -13.67 -39.55
CA ASP A 96 3.34 -15.03 -39.22
C ASP A 96 4.59 -15.36 -40.04
N THR A 97 5.75 -15.41 -39.38
CA THR A 97 7.06 -15.55 -40.05
C THR A 97 7.29 -16.89 -40.75
N GLU A 98 6.38 -17.85 -40.57
CA GLU A 98 6.42 -19.16 -41.25
C GLU A 98 5.61 -19.21 -42.55
N THR A 99 4.53 -18.43 -42.64
CA THR A 99 3.60 -18.45 -43.79
C THR A 99 3.59 -17.15 -44.60
N GLY A 100 4.09 -16.05 -44.03
CA GLY A 100 3.97 -14.70 -44.60
C GLY A 100 2.57 -14.09 -44.46
N GLU A 101 1.64 -14.77 -43.79
CA GLU A 101 0.28 -14.26 -43.56
C GLU A 101 0.29 -13.04 -42.62
N LEU A 102 -0.39 -11.97 -43.02
CA LEU A 102 -0.63 -10.79 -42.18
C LEU A 102 -1.96 -10.91 -41.43
N PHE A 103 -1.97 -10.57 -40.14
CA PHE A 103 -3.15 -10.66 -39.28
C PHE A 103 -3.48 -9.35 -38.54
N ARG A 104 -4.78 -9.02 -38.46
CA ARG A 104 -5.34 -7.95 -37.63
C ARG A 104 -5.58 -8.46 -36.21
N VAL A 105 -4.91 -7.86 -35.23
CA VAL A 105 -4.90 -8.28 -33.82
C VAL A 105 -4.91 -7.07 -32.89
N MET A 106 -5.18 -7.29 -31.60
CA MET A 106 -5.39 -6.23 -30.60
C MET A 106 -6.41 -5.17 -31.06
N ARG A 107 -7.49 -5.62 -31.73
CA ARG A 107 -8.43 -4.71 -32.41
C ARG A 107 -9.12 -3.80 -31.40
N ARG A 108 -9.14 -2.51 -31.71
CA ARG A 108 -9.55 -1.46 -30.78
C ARG A 108 -10.63 -0.55 -31.36
N TYR A 109 -11.73 -0.47 -30.63
CA TYR A 109 -12.65 0.66 -30.64
C TYR A 109 -12.06 1.77 -29.74
N CYS A 110 -12.59 2.99 -29.82
CA CYS A 110 -12.20 4.10 -28.93
C CYS A 110 -12.28 3.74 -27.42
N SER A 111 -13.17 2.80 -27.08
CA SER A 111 -13.55 2.38 -25.73
C SER A 111 -12.88 1.08 -25.24
N SER A 112 -12.14 0.33 -26.07
CA SER A 112 -11.76 -1.05 -25.71
C SER A 112 -10.79 -1.17 -24.53
N THR A 113 -10.15 -0.08 -24.13
CA THR A 113 -9.25 0.05 -22.98
C THR A 113 -9.54 1.34 -22.23
N LYS A 114 -9.09 1.46 -20.98
CA LYS A 114 -9.28 2.68 -20.17
C LYS A 114 -8.53 3.89 -20.68
N TYR A 115 -9.02 5.05 -20.24
CA TYR A 115 -8.32 6.32 -20.29
C TYR A 115 -6.90 6.29 -19.67
N ASP A 116 -6.69 5.42 -18.67
CA ASP A 116 -5.43 5.29 -17.93
C ASP A 116 -4.58 4.08 -18.37
N THR A 117 -4.91 3.49 -19.52
CA THR A 117 -4.22 2.33 -20.13
C THR A 117 -3.63 2.70 -21.49
N SER A 118 -2.41 2.23 -21.76
CA SER A 118 -1.82 2.21 -23.11
C SER A 118 -0.99 0.95 -23.29
N PHE A 119 -0.92 0.44 -24.53
CA PHE A 119 -0.14 -0.73 -24.93
C PHE A 119 0.70 -0.40 -26.17
N ARG A 120 1.57 -1.32 -26.58
CA ARG A 120 2.37 -1.24 -27.82
C ARG A 120 2.03 -2.43 -28.72
N CYS A 121 2.18 -2.29 -30.04
CA CYS A 121 2.00 -3.46 -30.93
C CYS A 121 3.13 -4.49 -30.79
N SER A 122 4.26 -4.17 -30.14
CA SER A 122 5.23 -5.16 -29.65
C SER A 122 4.62 -6.17 -28.67
N ASP A 123 3.54 -5.81 -27.99
CA ASP A 123 2.92 -6.65 -26.95
C ASP A 123 1.98 -7.69 -27.56
N ALA A 124 1.64 -7.55 -28.86
CA ALA A 124 0.72 -8.40 -29.60
C ALA A 124 1.14 -9.88 -29.61
N THR A 125 2.43 -10.18 -29.73
CA THR A 125 2.92 -11.58 -29.75
C THR A 125 2.61 -12.32 -28.44
N ASN A 126 2.60 -11.62 -27.29
CA ASN A 126 2.14 -12.19 -26.02
C ASN A 126 0.61 -12.27 -25.96
N PHE A 127 -0.09 -11.23 -26.42
CA PHE A 127 -1.55 -11.15 -26.46
C PHE A 127 -2.17 -12.31 -27.26
N ILE A 128 -1.68 -12.56 -28.48
CA ILE A 128 -2.18 -13.64 -29.34
C ILE A 128 -1.89 -15.02 -28.75
N ASN A 129 -0.68 -15.24 -28.24
CA ASN A 129 -0.30 -16.53 -27.66
C ASN A 129 -1.05 -16.85 -26.35
N PHE A 130 -1.71 -15.87 -25.72
CA PHE A 130 -2.42 -16.06 -24.47
C PHE A 130 -3.55 -17.08 -24.59
N ARG A 131 -4.41 -16.98 -25.61
CA ARG A 131 -5.56 -17.89 -25.79
C ARG A 131 -5.12 -19.36 -26.00
N ARG A 132 -3.99 -19.58 -26.69
CA ARG A 132 -3.40 -20.91 -26.89
C ARG A 132 -2.86 -21.46 -25.56
N LYS A 133 -2.03 -20.68 -24.85
CA LYS A 133 -1.50 -21.05 -23.53
C LYS A 133 -2.61 -21.29 -22.49
N ALA A 134 -3.72 -20.55 -22.57
CA ALA A 134 -4.89 -20.73 -21.74
C ALA A 134 -5.59 -22.06 -22.04
N ARG A 135 -5.78 -22.39 -23.33
CA ARG A 135 -6.31 -23.69 -23.75
C ARG A 135 -5.41 -24.83 -23.30
N GLU A 136 -4.10 -24.73 -23.51
CA GLU A 136 -3.07 -25.68 -23.02
C GLU A 136 -3.04 -25.84 -21.50
N ALA A 137 -3.46 -24.82 -20.73
CA ALA A 137 -3.57 -24.93 -19.28
C ALA A 137 -4.87 -25.63 -18.83
N ALA A 138 -5.97 -25.44 -19.56
CA ALA A 138 -7.20 -26.19 -19.36
C ALA A 138 -7.05 -27.66 -19.80
N ASP A 139 -6.39 -27.91 -20.92
CA ASP A 139 -6.27 -29.26 -21.50
C ASP A 139 -5.51 -30.24 -20.61
N LYS A 140 -4.61 -29.74 -19.74
CA LYS A 140 -3.93 -30.54 -18.71
C LYS A 140 -4.87 -31.22 -17.73
N ALA A 141 -6.04 -30.63 -17.48
CA ALA A 141 -7.05 -31.24 -16.60
C ALA A 141 -7.68 -32.51 -17.20
N PHE A 142 -7.58 -32.71 -18.53
CA PHE A 142 -8.00 -33.94 -19.20
C PHE A 142 -6.92 -35.04 -19.23
N GLU A 143 -5.70 -34.78 -18.73
CA GLU A 143 -4.65 -35.80 -18.69
C GLU A 143 -5.05 -36.96 -17.74
N PRO A 144 -4.98 -38.24 -18.16
CA PRO A 144 -5.40 -39.36 -17.32
C PRO A 144 -4.61 -39.43 -16.00
N GLY A 145 -5.33 -39.25 -14.88
CA GLY A 145 -4.74 -39.17 -13.54
C GLY A 145 -4.51 -37.75 -13.03
N PHE A 146 -4.86 -36.71 -13.80
CA PHE A 146 -4.91 -35.34 -13.27
C PHE A 146 -5.96 -35.24 -12.17
N THR A 147 -5.57 -34.64 -11.05
CA THR A 147 -6.45 -34.36 -9.91
C THR A 147 -6.01 -33.06 -9.23
N LEU A 148 -6.96 -32.24 -8.78
CA LEU A 148 -6.64 -31.08 -7.95
C LEU A 148 -5.93 -31.54 -6.66
N PRO A 149 -4.93 -30.79 -6.16
CA PRO A 149 -4.27 -31.15 -4.92
C PRO A 149 -5.24 -31.27 -3.74
N ASN A 150 -4.86 -32.15 -2.82
CA ASN A 150 -5.58 -32.51 -1.60
C ASN A 150 -6.95 -33.20 -1.82
N MET A 151 -7.25 -33.65 -3.05
CA MET A 151 -8.40 -34.52 -3.38
C MET A 151 -8.19 -36.02 -3.10
N ASN A 152 -6.93 -36.50 -3.08
CA ASN A 152 -6.61 -37.94 -3.17
C ASN A 152 -6.17 -38.61 -1.85
N GLU A 153 -6.15 -37.90 -0.71
CA GLU A 153 -5.79 -38.54 0.55
C GLU A 153 -6.89 -39.52 1.00
N THR A 154 -6.55 -40.81 1.01
CA THR A 154 -7.50 -41.93 1.24
C THR A 154 -7.88 -42.14 2.72
N ASP A 155 -7.66 -41.13 3.57
CA ASP A 155 -8.00 -41.19 5.00
C ASP A 155 -9.41 -40.65 5.27
N LYS A 156 -10.20 -41.38 6.06
CA LYS A 156 -11.67 -41.22 6.21
C LYS A 156 -12.03 -40.03 7.11
N LYS A 157 -11.51 -38.84 6.78
CA LYS A 157 -11.35 -37.73 7.74
C LYS A 157 -11.42 -36.32 7.13
N SER A 158 -11.35 -36.13 5.82
CA SER A 158 -11.92 -34.92 5.21
C SER A 158 -13.44 -34.96 5.38
N SER A 159 -14.07 -33.81 5.55
CA SER A 159 -15.52 -33.70 5.33
C SER A 159 -15.72 -33.41 3.84
N ARG A 160 -16.88 -33.80 3.30
CA ARG A 160 -17.23 -33.54 1.90
C ARG A 160 -17.50 -32.06 1.65
N ASP A 161 -18.29 -31.52 2.58
CA ASP A 161 -18.91 -30.20 2.58
C ASP A 161 -18.39 -29.40 3.76
N GLY A 162 -18.30 -28.08 3.60
CA GLY A 162 -17.96 -27.17 4.69
C GLY A 162 -17.79 -25.76 4.23
N ILE A 163 -17.15 -24.95 5.05
CA ILE A 163 -16.89 -23.55 4.80
C ILE A 163 -15.42 -23.28 4.52
N VAL A 164 -15.07 -22.23 3.79
CA VAL A 164 -13.70 -21.75 3.59
C VAL A 164 -13.66 -20.26 4.06
N MET A 165 -12.53 -19.54 4.35
CA MET A 165 -12.57 -18.13 4.88
C MET A 165 -11.20 -17.35 5.00
N VAL A 166 -10.70 -16.58 4.03
CA VAL A 166 -9.41 -15.80 4.09
C VAL A 166 -9.35 -14.59 5.04
N VAL A 167 -9.51 -14.81 6.33
CA VAL A 167 -9.33 -13.72 7.29
C VAL A 167 -7.87 -13.28 7.27
N TYR A 168 -7.70 -11.98 7.34
CA TYR A 168 -6.50 -11.28 7.76
C TYR A 168 -6.76 -10.45 9.02
N PRO A 169 -5.77 -9.87 9.71
CA PRO A 169 -5.96 -9.15 10.96
C PRO A 169 -7.04 -8.06 11.03
N LYS A 170 -7.28 -7.16 10.05
CA LYS A 170 -8.47 -6.27 10.12
C LYS A 170 -9.77 -7.01 9.76
N LEU A 171 -9.67 -8.30 9.46
CA LEU A 171 -10.74 -9.28 9.39
C LEU A 171 -10.71 -10.30 10.50
N ILE A 172 -9.88 -10.13 11.53
CA ILE A 172 -10.04 -10.90 12.76
C ILE A 172 -11.32 -10.46 13.46
N ALA A 173 -11.52 -9.16 13.64
CA ALA A 173 -12.71 -8.65 14.32
C ALA A 173 -13.99 -9.02 13.54
N SER A 174 -14.02 -8.74 12.24
CA SER A 174 -15.10 -9.20 11.36
C SER A 174 -15.28 -10.71 11.39
N ALA A 175 -14.23 -11.53 11.15
CA ALA A 175 -14.40 -12.99 11.09
C ALA A 175 -14.79 -13.58 12.44
N TYR A 176 -14.31 -13.02 13.54
CA TYR A 176 -14.69 -13.44 14.87
C TYR A 176 -16.17 -13.14 15.11
N ALA A 177 -16.62 -11.91 14.79
CA ALA A 177 -18.04 -11.55 14.88
C ALA A 177 -18.90 -12.44 13.98
N THR A 178 -18.54 -12.57 12.71
CA THR A 178 -19.22 -13.37 11.68
C THR A 178 -19.26 -14.87 11.98
N ILE A 179 -18.16 -15.48 12.45
CA ILE A 179 -18.18 -16.88 12.92
C ILE A 179 -18.99 -17.00 14.19
N LYS A 180 -18.93 -16.03 15.10
CA LYS A 180 -19.76 -16.05 16.30
C LYS A 180 -21.25 -15.95 15.95
N THR A 181 -21.64 -15.10 14.99
CA THR A 181 -22.99 -15.06 14.44
C THR A 181 -23.36 -16.41 13.82
N LEU A 182 -22.53 -16.99 12.94
CA LEU A 182 -22.75 -18.36 12.41
C LEU A 182 -22.99 -19.39 13.51
N ARG A 183 -22.22 -19.36 14.62
CA ARG A 183 -22.17 -20.43 15.62
C ARG A 183 -23.15 -20.27 16.77
N ASP A 184 -23.39 -19.04 17.21
CA ASP A 184 -24.12 -18.70 18.43
C ASP A 184 -25.50 -18.11 18.12
N VAL A 185 -25.64 -17.38 17.00
CA VAL A 185 -26.91 -16.74 16.57
C VAL A 185 -27.65 -17.61 15.55
N LEU A 186 -26.95 -18.06 14.48
CA LEU A 186 -27.54 -18.81 13.37
C LEU A 186 -27.46 -20.32 13.55
N GLY A 187 -26.66 -20.81 14.50
CA GLY A 187 -26.53 -22.22 14.86
C GLY A 187 -25.79 -23.12 13.86
N CYS A 188 -25.29 -22.59 12.75
CA CYS A 188 -24.57 -23.29 11.68
C CYS A 188 -23.42 -24.15 12.20
N ARG A 189 -23.28 -25.38 11.68
CA ARG A 189 -22.23 -26.34 12.08
C ARG A 189 -21.25 -26.73 10.97
N LEU A 190 -21.31 -26.08 9.81
CA LEU A 190 -20.41 -26.40 8.71
C LEU A 190 -18.92 -26.19 9.07
N PRO A 191 -18.03 -27.14 8.76
CA PRO A 191 -16.61 -27.08 9.12
C PRO A 191 -15.83 -26.04 8.30
N ILE A 192 -15.11 -25.07 8.91
CA ILE A 192 -14.53 -23.90 8.18
C ILE A 192 -13.00 -24.03 7.83
N GLU A 193 -12.55 -24.31 6.61
CA GLU A 193 -11.19 -23.93 6.06
C GLU A 193 -11.10 -22.42 5.85
N ILE A 194 -11.21 -21.68 6.94
CA ILE A 194 -10.67 -20.33 7.05
C ILE A 194 -9.28 -20.32 6.33
N TRP A 195 -8.89 -19.38 5.41
CA TRP A 195 -7.65 -19.40 4.57
C TRP A 195 -6.59 -18.21 4.62
N PHE A 196 -5.91 -17.98 5.75
CA PHE A 196 -4.68 -17.16 6.01
C PHE A 196 -3.37 -17.55 5.25
N ARG A 197 -2.50 -16.64 4.76
CA ARG A 197 -1.16 -16.84 4.06
C ARG A 197 0.04 -16.97 5.13
N ARG A 198 1.37 -17.25 4.91
CA ARG A 198 2.56 -17.11 5.92
C ARG A 198 4.00 -16.32 5.79
N ALA A 199 4.47 -15.35 4.91
CA ALA A 199 5.60 -14.29 4.97
C ALA A 199 5.69 -12.68 5.50
N GLU A 200 4.92 -11.52 5.81
CA GLU A 200 3.50 -10.81 6.04
C GLU A 200 2.57 -10.69 7.37
N MET A 201 1.65 -11.59 7.89
CA MET A 201 1.24 -11.59 9.36
C MET A 201 2.54 -11.74 10.13
N ASN A 202 3.32 -10.72 10.36
CA ASN A 202 3.99 -10.62 11.65
C ASN A 202 4.09 -9.14 12.04
N GLY A 203 2.97 -8.38 11.86
CA GLY A 203 2.71 -7.15 12.65
C GLY A 203 1.46 -7.01 13.58
N TYR A 204 0.69 -8.07 13.91
CA TYR A 204 -0.71 -8.07 14.44
C TYR A 204 -1.14 -9.03 15.59
N ALA A 205 -0.43 -10.12 15.92
CA ALA A 205 -0.92 -11.20 16.81
C ALA A 205 -1.09 -10.78 18.29
N GLY A 206 -1.57 -11.75 19.07
CA GLY A 206 -2.76 -11.51 19.87
C GLY A 206 -4.03 -11.51 18.99
N SER A 207 -4.03 -10.85 17.80
CA SER A 207 -5.18 -10.87 16.88
C SER A 207 -5.59 -12.25 16.39
N PHE A 208 -4.72 -13.25 16.28
CA PHE A 208 -5.20 -14.59 15.94
C PHE A 208 -6.00 -15.24 17.09
N LYS A 209 -5.75 -14.81 18.33
CA LYS A 209 -6.19 -15.47 19.56
C LYS A 209 -7.72 -15.55 19.76
N PRO A 210 -8.55 -14.56 19.36
CA PRO A 210 -10.00 -14.71 19.33
C PRO A 210 -10.45 -15.88 18.44
N LEU A 211 -9.85 -16.03 17.25
CA LEU A 211 -10.14 -17.16 16.37
C LEU A 211 -9.52 -18.46 16.86
N GLU A 212 -8.35 -18.44 17.50
CA GLU A 212 -7.78 -19.59 18.22
C GLU A 212 -8.67 -20.03 19.40
N THR A 213 -9.41 -19.10 20.00
CA THR A 213 -10.34 -19.38 21.11
C THR A 213 -11.64 -20.01 20.60
N LEU A 214 -12.26 -19.47 19.55
CA LEU A 214 -13.36 -20.14 18.82
C LEU A 214 -12.92 -21.52 18.29
N ALA A 215 -11.67 -21.60 17.83
CA ALA A 215 -11.02 -22.84 17.40
C ALA A 215 -10.79 -23.84 18.54
N ALA A 216 -10.53 -23.39 19.77
CA ALA A 216 -10.34 -24.26 20.92
C ALA A 216 -11.67 -24.82 21.46
N ASP A 217 -12.83 -24.28 21.07
CA ASP A 217 -14.10 -24.93 21.39
C ASP A 217 -14.47 -26.07 20.44
N ASN A 218 -13.81 -27.21 20.68
CA ASN A 218 -14.04 -28.47 19.99
C ASN A 218 -15.46 -29.06 20.19
N ALA A 219 -16.32 -28.47 21.04
CA ALA A 219 -17.71 -28.92 21.21
C ALA A 219 -18.66 -28.30 20.17
N THR A 220 -18.39 -27.09 19.69
CA THR A 220 -19.31 -26.29 18.85
C THR A 220 -18.77 -25.96 17.46
N SER A 221 -17.44 -26.01 17.26
CA SER A 221 -16.76 -25.40 16.13
C SER A 221 -15.65 -26.25 15.49
N PHE A 222 -15.96 -26.87 14.34
CA PHE A 222 -14.93 -27.27 13.38
C PHE A 222 -14.58 -26.06 12.47
N ILE A 223 -13.32 -25.65 12.51
CA ILE A 223 -12.69 -24.44 11.90
C ILE A 223 -11.22 -24.83 11.66
N THR A 224 -10.45 -24.32 10.67
CA THR A 224 -9.18 -24.99 10.28
C THR A 224 -8.05 -24.14 9.56
N PHE A 225 -6.75 -24.09 10.01
CA PHE A 225 -5.59 -23.19 9.55
C PHE A 225 -4.34 -23.92 8.86
N HIS A 226 -3.29 -23.45 8.05
CA HIS A 226 -2.24 -24.25 7.19
C HIS A 226 -0.75 -23.75 6.95
N GLU A 227 0.00 -24.34 5.96
CA GLU A 227 1.01 -23.82 4.97
C GLU A 227 0.52 -24.15 3.49
N ILE A 228 0.62 -23.47 2.30
CA ILE A 228 1.31 -22.33 1.60
C ILE A 228 2.79 -22.20 1.84
N THR A 229 3.43 -22.01 0.69
CA THR A 229 4.69 -21.29 0.52
C THR A 229 4.71 -20.47 -0.77
N ASP A 230 3.73 -20.63 -1.67
CA ASP A 230 3.69 -19.98 -2.99
C ASP A 230 3.67 -18.45 -2.87
N TRP A 231 4.74 -17.84 -3.38
CA TRP A 231 4.97 -16.40 -3.40
C TRP A 231 4.27 -15.67 -4.55
N HIS A 232 3.71 -16.39 -5.54
CA HIS A 232 2.82 -15.86 -6.60
C HIS A 232 1.34 -15.98 -6.25
N ALA A 233 0.98 -16.73 -5.20
CA ALA A 233 -0.35 -16.69 -4.58
C ALA A 233 -0.57 -15.34 -3.87
N VAL A 234 -0.45 -14.27 -4.66
CA VAL A 234 -0.48 -12.82 -4.40
C VAL A 234 -1.54 -12.20 -5.30
N GLY A 235 -1.79 -10.93 -5.11
CA GLY A 235 -2.83 -10.17 -5.78
C GLY A 235 -4.19 -10.81 -5.52
N PHE A 236 -5.07 -10.62 -6.47
CA PHE A 236 -6.19 -11.51 -6.69
C PHE A 236 -5.79 -12.82 -7.40
N GLY A 237 -4.70 -13.41 -6.92
CA GLY A 237 -4.45 -14.84 -6.88
C GLY A 237 -4.18 -15.39 -5.47
N THR A 238 -4.60 -14.68 -4.43
CA THR A 238 -4.72 -15.23 -3.05
C THR A 238 -6.16 -15.53 -2.66
N LYS A 239 -7.08 -14.84 -3.30
CA LYS A 239 -7.70 -15.31 -4.54
C LYS A 239 -7.05 -16.57 -5.18
N VAL A 240 -7.32 -17.00 -6.39
CA VAL A 240 -6.95 -18.32 -7.01
C VAL A 240 -5.78 -19.28 -6.49
N PHE A 241 -5.71 -19.79 -5.24
CA PHE A 241 -4.77 -20.85 -4.76
C PHE A 241 -5.19 -22.03 -3.77
N ALA A 242 -6.42 -22.27 -3.26
CA ALA A 242 -6.86 -23.41 -2.38
C ALA A 242 -8.01 -24.25 -2.87
N ILE A 243 -9.06 -23.73 -3.48
CA ILE A 243 -9.87 -24.65 -4.29
C ILE A 243 -8.95 -25.39 -5.30
N TYR A 244 -7.76 -24.84 -5.57
CA TYR A 244 -6.58 -25.60 -5.99
C TYR A 244 -6.21 -26.71 -4.99
N ASN A 245 -5.66 -26.32 -3.83
CA ASN A 245 -5.12 -27.15 -2.76
C ASN A 245 -6.05 -27.37 -1.51
N SER A 246 -7.34 -27.68 -1.67
CA SER A 246 -8.36 -27.71 -0.60
C SER A 246 -8.68 -29.16 -0.21
N HIS A 247 -9.20 -29.34 0.99
CA HIS A 247 -9.49 -30.67 1.53
C HIS A 247 -10.99 -30.95 1.59
N PHE A 248 -11.83 -30.06 1.04
CA PHE A 248 -13.25 -30.31 0.75
C PHE A 248 -13.46 -30.72 -0.71
N GLU A 249 -14.60 -31.33 -1.04
CA GLU A 249 -14.99 -31.70 -2.41
C GLU A 249 -15.96 -30.66 -3.01
N ARG A 250 -17.03 -30.38 -2.27
CA ARG A 250 -18.05 -29.35 -2.52
C ARG A 250 -18.03 -28.43 -1.32
N VAL A 251 -18.29 -27.15 -1.43
CA VAL A 251 -18.02 -26.27 -0.29
C VAL A 251 -19.03 -25.06 -0.25
N LEU A 252 -19.10 -24.23 0.84
CA LEU A 252 -19.90 -22.98 1.13
C LEU A 252 -19.06 -21.78 1.70
N PHE A 253 -19.12 -20.48 1.33
CA PHE A 253 -17.94 -19.57 1.53
C PHE A 253 -17.98 -18.47 2.56
N LEU A 254 -17.93 -18.73 3.85
CA LEU A 254 -17.80 -17.58 4.72
C LEU A 254 -16.47 -16.87 4.59
N ASP A 255 -16.55 -15.62 4.96
CA ASP A 255 -15.90 -14.62 4.19
C ASP A 255 -16.29 -13.40 5.02
N ALA A 256 -15.29 -12.82 5.67
CA ALA A 256 -15.42 -12.48 7.08
C ALA A 256 -16.36 -11.32 7.41
N ASP A 257 -16.82 -10.58 6.42
CA ASP A 257 -17.72 -9.44 6.58
C ASP A 257 -18.74 -9.35 5.46
N ASN A 258 -19.19 -10.49 4.96
CA ASN A 258 -20.63 -10.72 5.04
C ASN A 258 -20.94 -11.49 6.29
N VAL A 259 -22.18 -11.31 6.66
CA VAL A 259 -22.81 -12.02 7.75
C VAL A 259 -24.07 -12.60 7.13
N PRO A 260 -24.15 -13.93 6.99
CA PRO A 260 -25.37 -14.57 6.54
C PRO A 260 -26.52 -14.18 7.47
N THR A 261 -27.71 -13.99 6.93
CA THR A 261 -28.92 -13.69 7.73
C THR A 261 -29.51 -14.94 8.37
N ARG A 262 -29.15 -16.11 7.84
CA ARG A 262 -29.62 -17.45 8.23
C ARG A 262 -28.52 -18.47 7.97
N ASP A 263 -28.59 -19.65 8.60
CA ASP A 263 -27.64 -20.74 8.32
C ASP A 263 -27.61 -21.04 6.80
N PRO A 264 -26.49 -20.81 6.12
CA PRO A 264 -26.43 -20.95 4.67
C PRO A 264 -26.20 -22.40 4.22
N ALA A 265 -26.10 -23.37 5.15
CA ALA A 265 -25.84 -24.77 4.83
C ALA A 265 -26.83 -25.42 3.86
N PHE A 266 -28.06 -24.93 3.76
CA PHE A 266 -29.06 -25.38 2.78
C PHE A 266 -28.59 -25.22 1.32
N LEU A 267 -27.66 -24.30 1.03
CA LEU A 267 -27.17 -24.06 -0.32
C LEU A 267 -26.54 -25.32 -0.94
N PHE A 268 -25.87 -26.17 -0.16
CA PHE A 268 -25.35 -27.48 -0.60
C PHE A 268 -26.38 -28.45 -1.20
N GLU A 269 -27.65 -28.21 -0.91
CA GLU A 269 -28.79 -29.02 -1.31
C GLU A 269 -29.76 -28.22 -2.21
N SER A 270 -29.40 -26.97 -2.54
CA SER A 270 -30.13 -26.17 -3.54
C SER A 270 -30.08 -26.85 -4.92
N GLN A 271 -31.21 -26.80 -5.62
CA GLN A 271 -31.39 -27.48 -6.91
C GLN A 271 -30.37 -26.96 -7.94
N GLU A 272 -30.14 -25.66 -7.93
CA GLU A 272 -29.19 -24.93 -8.75
C GLU A 272 -27.75 -25.46 -8.59
N PHE A 273 -27.39 -25.86 -7.37
CA PHE A 273 -26.09 -26.48 -7.09
C PHE A 273 -26.03 -27.96 -7.43
N VAL A 274 -27.09 -28.70 -7.14
CA VAL A 274 -27.16 -30.12 -7.51
C VAL A 274 -27.03 -30.28 -9.03
N ASP A 275 -27.74 -29.44 -9.79
CA ASP A 275 -27.73 -29.48 -11.26
C ASP A 275 -26.41 -29.01 -11.85
N THR A 276 -25.89 -27.83 -11.46
CA THR A 276 -24.72 -27.24 -12.11
C THR A 276 -23.38 -27.58 -11.43
N GLY A 277 -23.40 -27.83 -10.13
CA GLY A 277 -22.21 -27.87 -9.28
C GLY A 277 -21.48 -26.52 -9.22
N ALA A 278 -22.11 -25.40 -9.60
CA ALA A 278 -21.51 -24.08 -9.70
C ALA A 278 -22.56 -22.96 -9.57
N VAL A 279 -22.81 -22.39 -8.38
CA VAL A 279 -23.72 -21.24 -8.20
C VAL A 279 -22.92 -19.97 -7.97
N PHE A 280 -23.07 -18.96 -8.83
CA PHE A 280 -22.39 -17.66 -8.80
C PHE A 280 -23.43 -16.56 -8.55
N TRP A 281 -23.05 -15.44 -7.94
CA TRP A 281 -23.99 -14.33 -7.68
C TRP A 281 -23.83 -13.15 -8.66
N PRO A 282 -24.85 -12.31 -8.85
CA PRO A 282 -24.82 -11.17 -9.75
C PRO A 282 -24.21 -9.95 -9.07
N ASP A 283 -23.38 -9.26 -9.83
CA ASP A 283 -22.86 -7.94 -9.56
C ASP A 283 -23.92 -6.86 -9.72
N PHE A 284 -23.56 -5.66 -9.32
CA PHE A 284 -24.22 -4.46 -9.71
C PHE A 284 -24.04 -4.09 -11.21
N TRP A 285 -22.94 -4.42 -11.90
CA TRP A 285 -22.78 -3.98 -13.30
C TRP A 285 -23.60 -4.80 -14.26
N LEU A 286 -24.30 -4.06 -15.09
CA LEU A 286 -24.60 -4.51 -16.43
C LEU A 286 -23.47 -4.06 -17.37
N PRO A 287 -23.08 -4.88 -18.37
CA PRO A 287 -22.14 -4.53 -19.43
C PRO A 287 -22.50 -3.31 -20.31
N THR A 288 -23.59 -2.61 -20.00
CA THR A 288 -23.97 -1.29 -20.54
C THR A 288 -23.56 -0.13 -19.63
N ARG A 289 -23.52 -0.34 -18.31
CA ARG A 289 -23.19 0.66 -17.28
C ARG A 289 -21.83 0.46 -16.64
N THR A 290 -21.20 -0.70 -16.86
CA THR A 290 -19.78 -1.03 -16.68
C THR A 290 -18.84 0.18 -16.86
N ILE A 291 -18.74 1.09 -15.87
CA ILE A 291 -17.65 2.07 -15.81
C ILE A 291 -16.32 1.34 -15.72
N PHE A 292 -16.42 0.05 -15.41
CA PHE A 292 -15.59 -1.11 -15.54
C PHE A 292 -14.80 -1.45 -16.81
N ASN A 293 -15.26 -1.28 -18.06
CA ASN A 293 -14.56 -1.82 -19.28
C ASN A 293 -14.78 -3.33 -19.56
N ILE A 294 -15.89 -3.96 -19.15
CA ILE A 294 -16.33 -5.30 -19.61
C ILE A 294 -17.63 -5.20 -20.44
N HIS A 295 -17.70 -4.15 -21.27
CA HIS A 295 -18.71 -3.97 -22.33
C HIS A 295 -18.33 -4.73 -23.61
N SER A 296 -19.26 -4.78 -24.58
CA SER A 296 -19.13 -5.48 -25.87
C SER A 296 -17.89 -5.14 -26.70
N GLN A 297 -17.38 -3.91 -26.59
CA GLN A 297 -16.20 -3.43 -27.31
C GLN A 297 -14.87 -3.66 -26.56
N SER A 298 -14.88 -4.27 -25.36
CA SER A 298 -13.68 -4.48 -24.55
C SER A 298 -12.65 -5.40 -25.23
N LEU A 299 -11.37 -5.05 -25.11
CA LEU A 299 -10.27 -5.85 -25.65
C LEU A 299 -10.13 -7.23 -24.98
N VAL A 300 -10.77 -7.43 -23.81
CA VAL A 300 -10.77 -8.71 -23.08
C VAL A 300 -11.37 -9.86 -23.88
N TRP A 301 -12.39 -9.60 -24.71
CA TRP A 301 -13.07 -10.62 -25.52
C TRP A 301 -12.17 -11.18 -26.63
N GLU A 302 -11.21 -10.40 -27.13
CA GLU A 302 -10.21 -10.89 -28.07
C GLU A 302 -9.06 -11.62 -27.38
N LEU A 303 -8.60 -11.12 -26.22
CA LEU A 303 -7.57 -11.79 -25.41
C LEU A 303 -7.98 -13.22 -25.03
N LEU A 304 -9.25 -13.38 -24.66
CA LEU A 304 -9.86 -14.66 -24.29
C LEU A 304 -10.32 -15.48 -25.50
N ASP A 305 -10.44 -14.86 -26.67
CA ASP A 305 -11.02 -15.45 -27.88
C ASP A 305 -12.46 -15.97 -27.63
N MET A 306 -13.34 -15.04 -27.25
CA MET A 306 -14.72 -15.30 -26.84
C MET A 306 -15.71 -14.30 -27.48
N PRO A 307 -16.99 -14.67 -27.66
CA PRO A 307 -18.03 -13.68 -27.90
C PRO A 307 -18.28 -12.82 -26.66
N PHE A 308 -18.80 -11.61 -26.86
CA PHE A 308 -19.36 -10.80 -25.77
C PHE A 308 -20.61 -11.48 -25.20
N VAL A 309 -20.70 -11.55 -23.86
CA VAL A 309 -21.87 -12.10 -23.15
C VAL A 309 -22.52 -11.01 -22.30
N ASN A 310 -23.74 -10.61 -22.68
CA ASN A 310 -24.54 -9.61 -21.98
C ASN A 310 -25.35 -10.23 -20.83
N MET A 311 -24.66 -10.46 -19.71
CA MET A 311 -25.26 -10.87 -18.44
C MET A 311 -24.76 -9.93 -17.35
N PHE A 312 -25.31 -10.03 -16.14
CA PHE A 312 -24.68 -9.40 -14.99
C PHE A 312 -23.20 -9.76 -14.96
N GLU A 313 -22.40 -8.73 -14.78
CA GLU A 313 -21.05 -8.91 -14.27
C GLU A 313 -21.14 -9.79 -13.01
N GLN A 314 -20.11 -10.57 -12.74
CA GLN A 314 -20.27 -11.68 -11.80
C GLN A 314 -19.74 -11.30 -10.40
N GLU A 315 -20.66 -11.24 -9.44
CA GLU A 315 -20.38 -11.36 -8.01
C GLU A 315 -20.01 -12.80 -7.65
N SER A 316 -19.24 -12.84 -6.58
CA SER A 316 -17.90 -13.39 -6.72
C SER A 316 -17.16 -13.36 -5.38
N GLY A 317 -17.93 -13.22 -4.30
CA GLY A 317 -17.55 -13.44 -2.90
C GLY A 317 -18.16 -14.78 -2.45
N GLN A 318 -19.35 -15.08 -2.96
CA GLN A 318 -20.08 -16.32 -2.82
C GLN A 318 -20.16 -17.07 -4.14
N LEU A 319 -19.45 -18.20 -4.24
CA LEU A 319 -19.79 -19.20 -5.24
C LEU A 319 -19.61 -20.62 -4.72
N LEU A 320 -20.70 -21.36 -4.85
CA LEU A 320 -20.87 -22.77 -4.54
C LEU A 320 -20.31 -23.61 -5.65
N ILE A 321 -19.17 -24.30 -5.45
CA ILE A 321 -18.60 -25.22 -6.45
C ILE A 321 -18.33 -26.62 -5.91
N ASP A 322 -18.67 -27.60 -6.74
CA ASP A 322 -18.11 -28.95 -6.68
C ASP A 322 -16.78 -28.95 -7.44
N ARG A 323 -15.67 -29.00 -6.69
CA ARG A 323 -14.32 -28.85 -7.24
C ARG A 323 -14.01 -29.95 -8.25
N ARG A 324 -14.51 -31.16 -7.98
CA ARG A 324 -14.25 -32.36 -8.78
C ARG A 324 -14.95 -32.28 -10.13
N ARG A 325 -16.18 -31.73 -10.17
CA ARG A 325 -16.96 -31.50 -11.39
C ARG A 325 -16.42 -30.40 -12.32
N HIS A 326 -15.49 -29.57 -11.85
CA HIS A 326 -15.10 -28.33 -12.53
C HIS A 326 -13.58 -28.16 -12.72
N THR A 327 -12.83 -29.26 -12.66
CA THR A 327 -11.35 -29.28 -12.59
C THR A 327 -10.66 -28.49 -13.70
N GLU A 328 -11.20 -28.52 -14.92
CA GLU A 328 -10.69 -27.86 -16.13
C GLU A 328 -10.83 -26.34 -16.05
N ALA A 329 -12.04 -25.88 -15.70
CA ALA A 329 -12.34 -24.48 -15.56
C ALA A 329 -11.62 -23.90 -14.33
N LEU A 330 -11.40 -24.73 -13.31
CA LEU A 330 -10.54 -24.45 -12.18
C LEU A 330 -9.05 -24.24 -12.58
N GLU A 331 -8.48 -25.07 -13.45
CA GLU A 331 -7.12 -24.86 -14.01
C GLU A 331 -7.02 -23.60 -14.87
N LEU A 332 -8.02 -23.37 -15.73
CA LEU A 332 -8.05 -22.22 -16.63
C LEU A 332 -7.99 -20.89 -15.86
N VAL A 333 -8.64 -20.80 -14.71
CA VAL A 333 -8.47 -19.63 -13.83
C VAL A 333 -7.08 -19.55 -13.23
N LYS A 334 -6.50 -20.65 -12.69
CA LYS A 334 -5.12 -20.61 -12.15
C LYS A 334 -4.16 -20.03 -13.19
N PHE A 335 -4.34 -20.43 -14.45
CA PHE A 335 -3.60 -19.86 -15.57
C PHE A 335 -3.88 -18.36 -15.73
N TYR A 336 -5.15 -17.94 -15.86
CA TYR A 336 -5.50 -16.53 -16.05
C TYR A 336 -4.89 -15.63 -14.97
N THR A 337 -4.83 -16.10 -13.73
CA THR A 337 -4.36 -15.32 -12.58
C THR A 337 -2.84 -15.30 -12.41
N PHE A 338 -2.15 -16.43 -12.58
CA PHE A 338 -0.69 -16.51 -12.35
C PHE A 338 0.15 -16.48 -13.61
N HIS A 339 -0.43 -16.50 -14.82
CA HIS A 339 0.40 -16.37 -16.02
C HIS A 339 1.17 -15.05 -16.01
N ARG A 340 2.45 -15.11 -16.38
CA ARG A 340 3.33 -13.94 -16.48
C ARG A 340 3.91 -13.86 -17.92
N PRO A 341 3.92 -12.67 -18.56
CA PRO A 341 3.39 -11.40 -18.06
C PRO A 341 1.86 -11.41 -17.91
N SER A 342 1.35 -10.77 -16.85
CA SER A 342 -0.10 -10.65 -16.64
C SER A 342 -0.67 -9.60 -17.60
N LEU A 343 -1.25 -10.06 -18.70
CA LEU A 343 -1.86 -9.19 -19.71
C LEU A 343 -3.12 -8.52 -19.17
N PHE A 344 -3.85 -9.23 -18.32
CA PHE A 344 -4.95 -8.72 -17.53
C PHE A 344 -4.49 -7.49 -16.72
N ASP A 345 -3.45 -7.59 -15.90
CA ASP A 345 -2.89 -6.45 -15.16
C ASP A 345 -2.38 -5.33 -16.06
N ASN A 346 -1.46 -5.67 -16.96
CA ASN A 346 -0.66 -4.68 -17.72
C ASN A 346 -1.54 -3.83 -18.62
N MET A 347 -2.54 -4.43 -19.27
CA MET A 347 -3.53 -3.73 -20.10
C MET A 347 -4.80 -3.39 -19.29
N LYS A 348 -4.83 -3.73 -18.00
CA LYS A 348 -5.96 -3.59 -17.08
C LYS A 348 -7.25 -4.09 -17.72
N LEU A 349 -7.25 -5.28 -18.35
CA LEU A 349 -8.44 -5.83 -19.04
C LEU A 349 -9.36 -6.51 -18.05
N VAL A 350 -8.75 -7.28 -17.14
CA VAL A 350 -9.18 -7.34 -15.76
C VAL A 350 -7.94 -7.01 -14.90
N HIS A 351 -8.00 -6.07 -13.98
CA HIS A 351 -7.58 -6.33 -12.60
C HIS A 351 -8.37 -7.54 -12.01
N GLY A 352 -8.13 -7.98 -10.77
CA GLY A 352 -8.86 -9.07 -10.14
C GLY A 352 -8.89 -10.38 -10.92
N ASP A 353 -9.76 -11.23 -10.44
CA ASP A 353 -10.00 -12.54 -11.00
C ASP A 353 -11.49 -12.90 -11.06
N LYS A 354 -12.29 -11.84 -11.15
CA LYS A 354 -13.74 -11.79 -11.20
C LYS A 354 -14.29 -12.65 -12.28
N ASP A 355 -14.46 -12.02 -13.40
CA ASP A 355 -14.86 -12.69 -14.59
C ASP A 355 -13.72 -13.60 -15.03
N LEU A 356 -12.54 -13.69 -14.41
CA LEU A 356 -11.65 -14.82 -14.72
C LEU A 356 -12.36 -16.16 -14.50
N PHE A 357 -13.30 -16.28 -13.56
CA PHE A 357 -14.01 -17.55 -13.34
C PHE A 357 -15.23 -17.64 -14.26
N ARG A 358 -16.10 -16.61 -14.34
CA ARG A 358 -17.18 -16.56 -15.33
C ARG A 358 -16.64 -16.74 -16.75
N PHE A 359 -15.53 -16.12 -17.10
CA PHE A 359 -14.81 -16.32 -18.37
C PHE A 359 -14.25 -17.72 -18.49
N ALA A 360 -13.67 -18.33 -17.46
CA ALA A 360 -13.23 -19.73 -17.55
C ALA A 360 -14.41 -20.68 -17.82
N TRP A 361 -15.56 -20.49 -17.15
CA TRP A 361 -16.77 -21.27 -17.38
C TRP A 361 -17.34 -21.01 -18.77
N LEU A 362 -17.54 -19.74 -19.15
CA LEU A 362 -18.01 -19.34 -20.49
C LEU A 362 -17.00 -19.68 -21.61
N LYS A 363 -15.71 -19.88 -21.32
CA LYS A 363 -14.68 -20.29 -22.32
C LYS A 363 -14.69 -21.79 -22.57
N LEU A 364 -15.10 -22.57 -21.58
CA LEU A 364 -15.17 -24.04 -21.62
C LEU A 364 -16.62 -24.55 -21.72
N ASP A 365 -17.60 -23.66 -21.92
CA ASP A 365 -19.05 -23.94 -21.95
C ASP A 365 -19.53 -24.74 -20.74
N THR A 366 -18.92 -24.48 -19.58
CA THR A 366 -19.12 -25.24 -18.34
C THR A 366 -20.37 -24.72 -17.61
N PRO A 367 -21.30 -25.60 -17.15
CA PRO A 367 -22.53 -25.17 -16.53
C PRO A 367 -22.29 -24.46 -15.19
N PHE A 368 -23.00 -23.34 -14.98
CA PHE A 368 -23.13 -22.65 -13.70
C PHE A 368 -24.49 -21.94 -13.63
N HIS A 369 -25.04 -21.84 -12.43
CA HIS A 369 -26.16 -20.95 -12.14
C HIS A 369 -25.62 -19.54 -11.82
N MET A 370 -26.29 -18.51 -12.32
CA MET A 370 -26.07 -17.11 -11.94
C MET A 370 -27.33 -16.62 -11.24
N ILE A 371 -27.25 -16.25 -9.96
CA ILE A 371 -28.41 -15.79 -9.19
C ILE A 371 -29.07 -14.59 -9.93
N GLN A 372 -30.39 -14.58 -9.97
CA GLN A 372 -31.16 -13.66 -10.81
C GLN A 372 -31.78 -12.49 -10.06
N ALA A 373 -31.85 -12.54 -8.72
CA ALA A 373 -32.26 -11.42 -7.91
C ALA A 373 -31.27 -10.27 -8.07
N ALA A 374 -31.75 -9.08 -8.45
CA ALA A 374 -30.90 -7.90 -8.52
C ALA A 374 -30.44 -7.55 -7.10
N PRO A 375 -29.13 -7.46 -6.83
CA PRO A 375 -28.63 -7.12 -5.51
C PRO A 375 -29.20 -5.81 -4.94
N ALA A 376 -29.42 -5.81 -3.63
CA ALA A 376 -30.05 -4.73 -2.86
C ALA A 376 -29.06 -4.19 -1.80
N ILE A 377 -29.57 -3.43 -0.82
CA ILE A 377 -28.72 -2.67 0.10
C ILE A 377 -29.34 -2.26 1.47
N ALA A 378 -28.78 -2.67 2.62
CA ALA A 378 -29.06 -2.15 3.99
C ALA A 378 -28.07 -1.07 4.51
N GLY A 379 -28.48 0.01 5.20
CA GLY A 379 -27.61 1.03 5.86
C GLY A 379 -28.22 2.29 6.52
N LYS A 380 -27.41 3.27 6.97
CA LYS A 380 -27.79 4.47 7.76
C LYS A 380 -28.46 5.63 6.98
N ILE A 381 -29.48 6.28 7.56
CA ILE A 381 -30.00 7.59 7.10
C ILE A 381 -29.70 8.68 8.14
N ILE A 382 -29.30 9.86 7.66
CA ILE A 382 -29.27 11.11 8.43
C ILE A 382 -29.94 12.22 7.61
N ASN A 383 -30.92 12.93 8.18
CA ASN A 383 -31.62 14.08 7.56
C ASN A 383 -32.08 13.84 6.11
N GLU A 384 -32.80 12.74 5.86
CA GLU A 384 -33.22 12.25 4.51
C GLU A 384 -32.08 11.87 3.54
N SER A 385 -30.82 12.03 3.91
CA SER A 385 -29.66 11.55 3.14
C SER A 385 -29.37 10.08 3.48
N PHE A 386 -29.48 9.21 2.46
CA PHE A 386 -29.22 7.77 2.50
C PHE A 386 -28.05 7.43 1.58
N CYS A 387 -26.94 6.88 2.09
CA CYS A 387 -25.76 6.68 1.24
C CYS A 387 -24.60 5.70 1.72
N GLY A 388 -24.21 4.68 0.91
CA GLY A 388 -23.11 3.72 1.22
C GLY A 388 -23.24 2.15 1.19
N LEU A 389 -23.89 1.49 2.14
CA LEU A 389 -23.59 0.33 2.93
C LEU A 389 -23.29 -0.93 2.20
N THR A 390 -24.19 -1.88 2.24
CA THR A 390 -23.92 -3.29 2.40
C THR A 390 -24.56 -3.98 1.23
N MET A 391 -23.87 -4.86 0.49
CA MET A 391 -24.62 -5.66 -0.48
C MET A 391 -25.61 -6.48 0.30
N VAL A 392 -26.83 -6.44 -0.18
CA VAL A 392 -27.85 -7.35 0.27
C VAL A 392 -28.07 -8.25 -0.91
N GLN A 393 -27.45 -9.42 -0.85
CA GLN A 393 -27.67 -10.45 -1.84
C GLN A 393 -28.60 -11.50 -1.31
N HIS A 394 -29.23 -12.10 -2.30
CA HIS A 394 -30.37 -12.95 -2.09
C HIS A 394 -30.01 -14.38 -2.45
N ASP A 395 -30.82 -15.30 -1.97
CA ASP A 395 -30.89 -16.64 -2.54
C ASP A 395 -31.62 -16.64 -3.90
N VAL A 396 -31.98 -17.84 -4.38
CA VAL A 396 -32.73 -18.04 -5.63
C VAL A 396 -34.21 -17.64 -5.50
N GLN A 397 -34.74 -17.55 -4.28
CA GLN A 397 -36.09 -17.09 -3.98
C GLN A 397 -36.18 -15.55 -4.00
N GLY A 398 -35.06 -14.85 -3.82
CA GLY A 398 -35.02 -13.39 -3.69
C GLY A 398 -35.04 -12.90 -2.24
N GLU A 399 -34.98 -13.81 -1.27
CA GLU A 399 -34.87 -13.47 0.16
C GLU A 399 -33.44 -13.09 0.51
N VAL A 400 -33.27 -12.10 1.39
CA VAL A 400 -31.95 -11.67 1.84
C VAL A 400 -31.23 -12.83 2.53
N LEU A 401 -30.11 -13.25 1.95
CA LEU A 401 -29.25 -14.29 2.52
C LEU A 401 -27.94 -13.71 3.05
N PHE A 402 -27.40 -12.69 2.40
CA PHE A 402 -26.03 -12.25 2.63
C PHE A 402 -25.92 -10.73 2.81
N LEU A 403 -25.53 -10.30 4.02
CA LEU A 403 -25.32 -8.90 4.40
C LEU A 403 -23.86 -8.53 4.32
N HIS A 404 -23.48 -8.08 3.14
CA HIS A 404 -22.12 -7.80 2.79
C HIS A 404 -21.66 -6.37 3.13
N ARG A 405 -20.97 -6.19 4.27
CA ARG A 405 -20.41 -4.93 4.81
C ARG A 405 -19.15 -4.39 4.09
N ASN A 406 -19.17 -3.46 3.11
CA ASN A 406 -18.00 -3.15 2.13
C ASN A 406 -16.88 -2.63 3.12
N SER A 407 -16.94 -1.45 3.74
CA SER A 407 -15.71 -0.73 4.15
C SER A 407 -15.55 -0.15 5.61
N HIS A 408 -16.54 -0.22 6.50
CA HIS A 408 -16.52 0.16 7.94
C HIS A 408 -16.47 -1.10 8.84
N LYS A 409 -15.59 -2.05 8.50
CA LYS A 409 -15.42 -3.27 9.31
C LYS A 409 -15.42 -2.97 10.79
N LEU A 410 -16.17 -3.81 11.49
CA LEU A 410 -16.16 -3.96 12.93
C LEU A 410 -14.71 -3.90 13.40
N MET A 411 -14.36 -2.82 14.09
CA MET A 411 -13.06 -2.56 14.68
C MET A 411 -13.03 -2.96 16.14
N GLY A 412 -14.15 -2.82 16.85
CA GLY A 412 -14.24 -2.94 18.30
C GLY A 412 -13.80 -1.68 19.05
N GLU A 413 -13.50 -0.58 18.36
CA GLU A 413 -12.88 0.62 18.94
C GLU A 413 -13.57 1.88 18.43
N LEU A 414 -13.84 2.84 19.34
CA LEU A 414 -14.53 4.09 19.00
C LEU A 414 -13.82 4.78 17.83
N LEU A 415 -14.57 5.11 16.77
CA LEU A 415 -14.03 5.81 15.60
C LEU A 415 -13.64 7.24 15.99
N ARG A 416 -12.42 7.38 16.51
CA ARG A 416 -11.91 8.65 17.03
C ARG A 416 -11.55 9.59 15.91
N GLU A 417 -11.72 10.90 16.17
CA GLU A 417 -11.07 11.92 15.35
C GLU A 417 -9.61 11.52 15.36
N PRO A 418 -9.07 11.16 14.19
CA PRO A 418 -7.75 10.59 14.17
C PRO A 418 -6.84 11.68 14.75
N LEU A 419 -5.92 11.32 15.63
CA LEU A 419 -5.13 12.30 16.34
C LEU A 419 -3.98 12.85 15.54
N ASN A 420 -3.46 14.01 15.90
CA ASN A 420 -2.02 14.10 15.82
C ASN A 420 -1.40 13.57 17.14
N TYR A 421 -0.69 12.42 17.13
CA TYR A 421 0.21 12.01 18.20
C TYR A 421 1.55 12.71 18.17
N LYS A 422 2.17 12.95 17.00
CA LYS A 422 3.39 13.77 16.90
C LYS A 422 3.26 14.96 17.83
N ALA A 423 2.14 15.66 17.63
CA ALA A 423 1.51 16.56 18.58
C ALA A 423 1.49 16.00 19.99
N ARG A 424 0.49 15.14 20.29
CA ARG A 424 0.18 14.58 21.61
C ARG A 424 1.34 14.58 22.57
N ALA A 425 2.42 13.83 22.33
CA ALA A 425 3.43 13.69 23.36
C ALA A 425 4.53 14.76 23.39
N ILE A 426 4.58 15.77 22.50
CA ILE A 426 5.38 16.98 22.83
C ILE A 426 4.54 17.84 23.77
N ASN A 427 3.20 17.72 23.69
CA ASN A 427 2.33 17.88 24.85
C ASN A 427 2.49 16.78 25.95
N ARG A 428 3.59 16.02 25.93
CA ARG A 428 4.26 15.38 27.08
C ARG A 428 5.73 15.79 27.31
N SER A 429 6.34 16.70 26.54
CA SER A 429 7.72 17.20 26.78
C SER A 429 7.84 18.50 27.59
N ARG A 430 6.78 19.29 27.84
CA ARG A 430 6.82 20.54 28.68
C ARG A 430 6.15 20.63 30.08
N LYS A 431 5.04 19.99 30.48
CA LYS A 431 4.86 19.71 31.94
C LYS A 431 6.04 18.87 32.41
N LYS A 432 6.77 18.24 31.50
CA LYS A 432 8.15 17.82 31.75
C LYS A 432 9.11 19.02 31.78
N ALA A 433 9.56 19.58 30.66
CA ALA A 433 10.57 20.65 30.62
C ALA A 433 10.25 21.91 31.46
N ASP A 434 9.07 22.51 31.37
CA ASP A 434 8.62 23.68 32.13
C ASP A 434 8.37 23.43 33.62
N ILE A 435 7.84 22.28 34.06
CA ILE A 435 7.80 21.98 35.53
C ILE A 435 9.23 21.80 36.04
N ARG A 436 10.10 21.08 35.30
CA ARG A 436 11.52 20.92 35.65
C ARG A 436 12.28 22.25 35.64
N LYS A 437 11.95 23.15 34.72
CA LYS A 437 12.53 24.49 34.57
C LYS A 437 12.04 25.46 35.65
N LYS A 438 10.76 25.41 36.03
CA LYS A 438 10.26 26.08 37.24
C LYS A 438 10.96 25.55 38.49
N ALA A 439 11.03 24.24 38.68
CA ALA A 439 11.73 23.63 39.81
C ALA A 439 13.19 24.11 39.89
N ARG A 440 13.93 24.09 38.76
CA ARG A 440 15.30 24.63 38.66
C ARG A 440 15.39 26.13 38.99
N LEU A 441 14.50 26.97 38.45
CA LEU A 441 14.50 28.42 38.69
C LEU A 441 14.09 28.79 40.13
N GLU A 442 13.23 27.99 40.75
CA GLU A 442 12.74 28.19 42.12
C GLU A 442 13.63 27.49 43.17
N GLY A 443 14.74 26.85 42.77
CA GLY A 443 15.65 26.13 43.66
C GLY A 443 15.04 24.86 44.30
N LYS A 444 13.94 24.34 43.74
CA LYS A 444 13.16 23.21 44.28
C LYS A 444 13.66 21.87 43.71
N PRO A 445 13.49 20.76 44.46
CA PRO A 445 13.75 19.42 43.93
C PRO A 445 12.90 19.15 42.69
N ILE A 446 13.50 18.48 41.71
CA ILE A 446 12.88 18.17 40.41
C ILE A 446 12.11 16.85 40.54
N PRO A 447 10.81 16.77 40.17
CA PRO A 447 10.05 15.51 40.28
C PRO A 447 10.60 14.40 39.39
N ASN A 448 10.37 13.14 39.79
CA ASN A 448 10.88 11.97 39.06
C ASN A 448 10.01 11.64 37.83
N TRP A 449 10.51 10.82 36.90
CA TRP A 449 9.81 10.54 35.64
C TRP A 449 8.41 9.95 35.79
N SER A 450 8.18 9.07 36.76
CA SER A 450 6.85 8.50 36.99
C SER A 450 5.86 9.54 37.53
N GLU A 451 6.31 10.44 38.42
CA GLU A 451 5.50 11.56 38.92
C GLU A 451 5.23 12.58 37.81
N LEU A 452 6.24 12.88 37.01
CA LEU A 452 6.16 13.84 35.92
C LEU A 452 5.25 13.32 34.80
N ASP A 453 5.34 12.04 34.43
CA ASP A 453 4.38 11.40 33.52
C ASP A 453 2.97 11.34 34.11
N ALA A 454 2.79 11.06 35.40
CA ALA A 454 1.46 11.09 36.02
C ALA A 454 0.84 12.50 36.01
N LEU A 455 1.59 13.54 36.43
CA LEU A 455 1.18 14.95 36.38
C LEU A 455 0.89 15.43 34.95
N VAL A 456 1.56 14.84 33.96
CA VAL A 456 1.32 15.10 32.55
C VAL A 456 0.05 14.41 32.07
N GLN A 457 -0.08 13.11 32.32
CA GLN A 457 -1.18 12.26 31.86
C GLN A 457 -2.53 12.59 32.47
N ALA A 458 -2.55 13.04 33.73
CA ALA A 458 -3.78 13.40 34.45
C ALA A 458 -4.48 14.66 33.90
N ASP A 459 -3.81 15.44 33.05
CA ASP A 459 -4.25 16.74 32.57
C ASP A 459 -4.24 16.78 31.02
N GLU A 460 -4.83 15.73 30.44
CA GLU A 460 -4.92 15.47 29.00
C GLU A 460 -6.28 14.83 28.64
N THR A 461 -7.07 15.50 27.81
CA THR A 461 -8.27 14.88 27.21
C THR A 461 -7.89 13.83 26.15
N PRO A 462 -8.68 12.78 25.91
CA PRO A 462 -8.60 11.96 24.69
C PRO A 462 -8.99 12.80 23.45
N PRO A 463 -8.83 12.31 22.21
CA PRO A 463 -9.36 13.05 21.06
C PRO A 463 -10.89 13.11 21.07
N PRO A 464 -11.49 14.09 20.37
CA PRO A 464 -12.89 14.00 20.00
C PRO A 464 -13.13 12.71 19.17
N THR A 465 -14.37 12.28 19.07
CA THR A 465 -14.75 11.18 18.17
C THR A 465 -15.16 11.73 16.81
N LEU A 466 -14.90 10.99 15.71
CA LEU A 466 -15.42 11.36 14.37
C LEU A 466 -16.93 11.24 14.33
N GLU A 467 -17.45 10.26 15.06
CA GLU A 467 -18.87 9.93 15.14
C GLU A 467 -19.34 10.15 16.59
N PRO A 468 -20.61 10.56 16.82
CA PRO A 468 -21.15 10.64 18.17
C PRO A 468 -21.18 9.24 18.81
N ALA A 469 -21.07 9.18 20.15
CA ALA A 469 -21.22 7.91 20.86
C ALA A 469 -22.65 7.37 20.69
N GLU A 470 -22.79 6.10 20.29
CA GLU A 470 -24.09 5.47 20.08
C GLU A 470 -24.82 5.26 21.43
N PRO A 471 -26.17 5.32 21.48
CA PRO A 471 -26.94 5.20 22.73
C PRO A 471 -26.79 3.86 23.47
N ASP A 472 -26.35 2.81 22.77
CA ASP A 472 -26.07 1.49 23.35
C ASP A 472 -24.68 1.38 23.99
N GLY A 473 -23.83 2.39 23.82
CA GLY A 473 -22.48 2.43 24.38
C GLY A 473 -21.47 1.52 23.66
N TYR A 474 -21.83 0.88 22.54
CA TYR A 474 -20.87 0.10 21.76
C TYR A 474 -19.94 1.00 20.93
N PRO A 475 -18.68 0.57 20.70
CA PRO A 475 -17.63 1.41 20.13
C PRO A 475 -17.78 1.66 18.62
N ASP A 476 -18.15 0.64 17.84
CA ASP A 476 -18.51 0.81 16.44
C ASP A 476 -19.88 1.49 16.31
N SER A 477 -20.06 2.38 15.33
CA SER A 477 -21.36 3.00 15.06
C SER A 477 -22.40 1.98 14.58
N VAL A 478 -23.69 2.25 14.81
CA VAL A 478 -24.78 1.51 14.18
C VAL A 478 -24.73 1.83 12.71
N VAL A 479 -24.58 0.81 11.87
CA VAL A 479 -24.51 1.03 10.42
C VAL A 479 -25.81 0.55 9.74
N TRP A 480 -26.29 -0.68 9.94
CA TRP A 480 -27.56 -1.11 9.30
C TRP A 480 -28.80 -0.47 9.94
N THR A 481 -29.46 0.48 9.24
CA THR A 481 -30.76 1.03 9.67
C THR A 481 -31.88 0.92 8.62
N HIS A 482 -31.60 0.95 7.32
CA HIS A 482 -32.57 1.00 6.22
C HIS A 482 -32.15 0.13 5.00
N LEU A 483 -33.00 -0.76 4.51
CA LEU A 483 -32.82 -1.55 3.29
C LEU A 483 -33.45 -0.88 2.05
N LEU A 484 -32.62 -0.29 1.18
CA LEU A 484 -32.97 0.05 -0.21
C LEU A 484 -32.89 -1.18 -1.10
N SER A 485 -33.98 -1.51 -1.78
CA SER A 485 -34.08 -2.67 -2.66
C SER A 485 -34.54 -2.26 -4.05
N PHE A 486 -34.02 -2.94 -5.09
CA PHE A 486 -34.51 -2.74 -6.46
C PHE A 486 -35.92 -3.31 -6.60
N ASN A 487 -36.79 -2.59 -7.31
CA ASN A 487 -38.10 -3.10 -7.64
C ASN A 487 -37.99 -4.15 -8.75
N ASN A 488 -38.22 -5.43 -8.42
CA ASN A 488 -38.17 -6.55 -9.38
C ASN A 488 -39.21 -6.44 -10.53
N SER A 489 -40.21 -5.55 -10.47
CA SER A 489 -41.10 -5.25 -11.60
C SER A 489 -40.52 -4.23 -12.59
N ALA A 490 -39.39 -3.59 -12.28
CA ALA A 490 -38.70 -2.64 -13.15
C ALA A 490 -37.78 -3.35 -14.15
N ASN A 491 -37.56 -2.74 -15.31
CA ASN A 491 -36.61 -3.25 -16.28
C ASN A 491 -35.18 -3.16 -15.71
N ARG A 492 -34.41 -4.26 -15.74
CA ARG A 492 -33.00 -4.30 -15.31
C ARG A 492 -32.14 -3.21 -15.96
N THR A 493 -32.48 -2.67 -17.12
CA THR A 493 -31.76 -1.50 -17.71
C THR A 493 -31.79 -0.24 -16.85
N ASN A 494 -32.75 -0.13 -15.93
CA ASN A 494 -33.00 1.02 -15.06
C ASN A 494 -32.37 0.85 -13.67
N TYR A 495 -31.67 -0.27 -13.46
CA TYR A 495 -30.81 -0.52 -12.33
C TYR A 495 -29.57 0.39 -12.43
N VAL A 496 -29.80 1.66 -12.09
CA VAL A 496 -28.90 2.82 -12.28
C VAL A 496 -29.03 3.74 -11.06
N ILE A 497 -27.92 4.00 -10.38
CA ILE A 497 -27.84 4.33 -8.97
C ILE A 497 -26.35 4.65 -8.60
N GLU A 498 -25.81 5.86 -8.84
CA GLU A 498 -24.39 6.30 -9.11
C GLU A 498 -23.17 6.24 -8.07
N THR A 499 -22.45 7.35 -7.75
CA THR A 499 -21.62 7.66 -6.54
C THR A 499 -21.59 9.19 -6.36
N TYR A 500 -21.72 9.74 -5.15
CA TYR A 500 -21.59 11.19 -4.85
C TYR A 500 -20.70 11.43 -3.61
N ASN A 501 -20.98 12.47 -2.83
CA ASN A 501 -20.48 12.74 -1.48
C ASN A 501 -21.64 13.36 -0.67
N ALA A 502 -21.89 12.93 0.56
CA ALA A 502 -23.06 13.38 1.36
C ALA A 502 -22.74 14.49 2.36
N ASP A 503 -21.67 15.24 2.11
CA ASP A 503 -21.47 16.52 2.77
C ASP A 503 -22.78 17.36 2.68
N PRO A 504 -23.29 17.90 3.81
CA PRO A 504 -22.71 17.89 5.15
C PRO A 504 -23.22 16.79 6.11
N GLU A 505 -24.28 16.04 5.78
CA GLU A 505 -24.87 15.03 6.69
C GLU A 505 -23.86 13.96 7.10
N PHE A 506 -22.93 13.66 6.21
CA PHE A 506 -21.78 12.80 6.46
C PHE A 506 -20.53 13.45 5.80
N PRO A 507 -19.30 13.29 6.34
CA PRO A 507 -18.19 14.23 6.05
C PRO A 507 -17.61 14.30 4.60
N LYS A 508 -16.55 15.08 4.36
CA LYS A 508 -15.91 15.22 3.01
C LYS A 508 -14.90 14.16 2.64
N SER A 509 -14.15 13.64 3.62
CA SER A 509 -13.58 12.30 3.53
C SER A 509 -14.66 11.22 3.65
N GLN A 510 -15.89 11.58 3.29
CA GLN A 510 -17.11 10.80 3.34
C GLN A 510 -18.03 10.96 2.05
N ASN A 511 -17.53 10.44 0.90
CA ASN A 511 -18.13 10.13 -0.44
C ASN A 511 -19.38 9.28 -0.29
N CYS A 512 -20.01 8.84 -1.39
CA CYS A 512 -21.33 8.28 -1.26
C CYS A 512 -21.81 7.24 -2.21
N TYR A 513 -22.43 6.20 -1.64
CA TYR A 513 -23.32 5.32 -2.36
C TYR A 513 -24.81 5.80 -2.23
N GLY A 514 -25.89 4.99 -2.13
CA GLY A 514 -27.33 5.40 -2.07
C GLY A 514 -28.20 5.28 -3.33
N GLN A 515 -29.35 5.94 -3.36
CA GLN A 515 -29.45 7.26 -4.04
C GLN A 515 -29.76 8.27 -2.92
N ARG A 516 -29.30 9.53 -3.00
CA ARG A 516 -29.24 10.39 -1.80
C ARG A 516 -30.59 10.60 -1.17
N ASN A 517 -31.59 10.77 -2.03
CA ASN A 517 -32.95 11.04 -1.64
C ASN A 517 -33.81 9.87 -2.14
N VAL A 518 -33.92 8.82 -1.33
CA VAL A 518 -34.65 7.59 -1.69
C VAL A 518 -36.11 7.88 -2.01
N SER A 519 -36.71 8.84 -1.32
CA SER A 519 -38.09 9.34 -1.54
C SER A 519 -38.37 9.92 -2.94
N LYS A 520 -37.40 9.96 -3.85
CA LYS A 520 -37.55 10.42 -5.25
C LYS A 520 -37.19 9.35 -6.30
N ASN A 521 -36.98 8.10 -5.90
CA ASN A 521 -36.60 7.01 -6.81
C ASN A 521 -37.82 6.18 -7.26
N GLU A 522 -38.01 6.01 -8.56
CA GLU A 522 -39.09 5.17 -9.15
C GLU A 522 -38.75 3.67 -9.16
N TYR A 523 -37.46 3.32 -9.05
CA TYR A 523 -36.94 1.97 -9.29
C TYR A 523 -36.39 1.28 -8.03
N PHE A 524 -36.23 2.01 -6.93
CA PHE A 524 -35.81 1.45 -5.64
C PHE A 524 -36.64 2.02 -4.50
N TYR A 525 -36.87 1.21 -3.47
CA TYR A 525 -37.65 1.53 -2.27
C TYR A 525 -36.84 1.23 -1.02
N ALA A 526 -36.95 2.05 0.03
CA ALA A 526 -36.37 1.75 1.34
C ALA A 526 -37.38 1.08 2.29
N GLN A 527 -36.85 0.27 3.21
CA GLN A 527 -37.51 -0.34 4.36
C GLN A 527 -36.65 -0.09 5.60
N ASP A 528 -37.18 -0.02 6.82
CA ASP A 528 -36.33 -0.04 8.02
C ASP A 528 -35.76 -1.46 8.24
N VAL A 529 -34.49 -1.56 8.63
CA VAL A 529 -33.84 -2.84 8.99
C VAL A 529 -34.46 -3.42 10.27
N ALA A 530 -35.05 -2.57 11.12
CA ALA A 530 -35.78 -2.98 12.31
C ALA A 530 -37.01 -3.87 12.01
N ASP A 531 -37.60 -3.75 10.81
CA ASP A 531 -38.75 -4.56 10.37
C ASP A 531 -38.34 -5.89 9.73
N LEU A 532 -37.03 -6.15 9.56
CA LEU A 532 -36.51 -7.33 8.86
C LEU A 532 -36.18 -8.46 9.83
N SER A 533 -36.26 -9.70 9.33
CA SER A 533 -36.03 -10.94 10.10
C SER A 533 -34.64 -11.04 10.76
N PHE A 534 -33.69 -10.22 10.33
CA PHE A 534 -32.31 -10.17 10.79
C PHE A 534 -31.94 -8.88 11.57
N ALA A 535 -32.93 -8.08 11.99
CA ALA A 535 -32.72 -6.79 12.67
C ALA A 535 -31.67 -6.81 13.80
N GLY A 536 -31.64 -7.88 14.59
CA GLY A 536 -30.70 -8.05 15.71
C GLY A 536 -29.23 -8.25 15.33
N ILE A 537 -28.94 -8.70 14.09
CA ILE A 537 -27.58 -9.11 13.71
C ILE A 537 -26.59 -7.93 13.78
N GLU A 538 -27.03 -6.69 13.54
CA GLU A 538 -26.18 -5.49 13.73
C GLU A 538 -25.68 -5.36 15.18
N THR A 539 -26.58 -5.60 16.14
CA THR A 539 -26.30 -5.56 17.57
C THR A 539 -25.49 -6.78 18.01
N ASP A 540 -25.77 -7.97 17.49
CA ASP A 540 -25.00 -9.19 17.78
C ASP A 540 -23.54 -9.05 17.31
N LEU A 541 -23.32 -8.50 16.11
CA LEU A 541 -21.99 -8.23 15.58
C LEU A 541 -21.21 -7.20 16.41
N ARG A 542 -21.83 -6.06 16.74
CA ARG A 542 -21.18 -4.99 17.51
C ARG A 542 -20.91 -5.44 18.95
N SER A 543 -21.85 -6.14 19.59
CA SER A 543 -21.68 -6.69 20.94
C SER A 543 -20.67 -7.84 21.01
N ALA A 544 -20.60 -8.70 19.98
CA ALA A 544 -19.62 -9.79 19.90
C ALA A 544 -18.18 -9.27 20.00
N VAL A 545 -17.87 -8.12 19.39
CA VAL A 545 -16.55 -7.49 19.48
C VAL A 545 -16.40 -6.69 20.78
N ALA A 546 -17.42 -5.93 21.20
CA ALA A 546 -17.36 -5.06 22.38
C ALA A 546 -17.21 -5.82 23.72
N VAL A 547 -17.91 -6.95 23.90
CA VAL A 547 -17.89 -7.74 25.15
C VAL A 547 -16.48 -8.24 25.50
N ASN A 548 -15.59 -8.36 24.50
CA ASN A 548 -14.20 -8.79 24.68
C ASN A 548 -13.33 -7.76 25.44
N GLN A 549 -13.85 -6.58 25.78
CA GLN A 549 -13.16 -5.54 26.55
C GLN A 549 -13.55 -5.51 28.05
N GLY A 550 -14.57 -6.28 28.46
CA GLY A 550 -15.28 -6.09 29.74
C GLY A 550 -14.72 -6.80 30.99
N THR A 551 -13.62 -7.54 30.90
CA THR A 551 -13.06 -8.32 32.04
C THR A 551 -11.58 -7.98 32.32
N PRO A 552 -11.13 -8.03 33.59
CA PRO A 552 -9.82 -7.54 34.00
C PRO A 552 -8.65 -8.42 33.50
N ALA A 553 -8.18 -8.13 32.28
CA ALA A 553 -6.94 -8.67 31.70
C ALA A 553 -5.78 -7.65 31.71
N LEU A 554 -5.99 -6.44 32.23
CA LEU A 554 -4.87 -5.63 32.73
C LEU A 554 -4.23 -6.36 33.93
N THR A 555 -2.91 -6.22 34.09
CA THR A 555 -2.09 -6.89 35.12
C THR A 555 -2.01 -8.43 35.03
N CYS A 556 -1.65 -8.96 33.86
CA CYS A 556 -0.89 -10.23 33.78
C CYS A 556 0.44 -10.13 32.99
N ILE A 557 1.09 -8.97 33.10
CA ILE A 557 2.54 -8.79 32.90
C ILE A 557 3.37 -9.52 34.00
N HIS A 558 2.70 -10.24 34.94
CA HIS A 558 3.32 -10.74 36.18
C HIS A 558 3.12 -12.24 36.50
N LEU A 559 2.35 -13.01 35.72
CA LEU A 559 2.14 -14.45 35.98
C LEU A 559 2.32 -15.33 34.73
N ALA A 560 3.55 -15.40 34.25
CA ALA A 560 3.98 -16.38 33.24
C ALA A 560 4.26 -17.79 33.81
N GLN A 561 3.85 -18.09 35.06
CA GLN A 561 4.47 -19.16 35.86
C GLN A 561 3.53 -20.06 36.69
N LEU A 562 2.20 -19.93 36.61
CA LEU A 562 1.28 -20.81 37.35
C LEU A 562 0.26 -21.49 36.43
N GLN A 563 0.13 -22.82 36.61
CA GLN A 563 -0.81 -23.74 35.97
C GLN A 563 -0.62 -24.02 34.46
N GLU A 564 0.64 -24.27 34.10
CA GLU A 564 1.12 -24.99 32.90
C GLU A 564 0.57 -26.45 32.75
N LYS A 565 -0.53 -26.84 33.41
CA LYS A 565 -0.72 -28.25 33.84
C LYS A 565 -1.99 -29.02 33.48
N GLU A 566 -3.13 -28.41 33.12
CA GLU A 566 -4.40 -29.18 33.02
C GLU A 566 -5.01 -29.35 31.62
N THR A 567 -4.58 -28.61 30.59
CA THR A 567 -5.23 -28.67 29.26
C THR A 567 -4.35 -29.21 28.12
N GLN A 568 -3.55 -30.24 28.40
CA GLN A 568 -3.03 -31.15 27.35
C GLN A 568 -4.18 -31.78 26.51
N ILE A 569 -5.40 -31.76 27.02
CA ILE A 569 -6.56 -32.56 26.58
C ILE A 569 -7.20 -32.05 25.28
N LYS A 570 -7.21 -30.74 25.00
CA LYS A 570 -7.80 -30.18 23.75
C LYS A 570 -6.82 -30.06 22.57
N LYS A 571 -5.52 -30.33 22.79
CA LYS A 571 -4.41 -30.16 21.82
C LYS A 571 -4.52 -31.02 20.54
N ARG A 572 -5.41 -32.03 20.54
CA ARG A 572 -5.64 -33.00 19.43
C ARG A 572 -6.58 -32.56 18.30
N SER A 573 -7.24 -31.40 18.41
CA SER A 573 -8.14 -30.90 17.35
C SER A 573 -7.57 -29.72 16.57
N ALA A 574 -6.54 -29.07 17.11
CA ALA A 574 -5.99 -27.83 16.57
C ALA A 574 -5.05 -28.04 15.37
N GLU A 575 -4.58 -29.26 15.09
CA GLU A 575 -3.60 -29.52 14.00
C GLU A 575 -4.24 -29.71 12.62
N LYS A 576 -5.41 -30.38 12.52
CA LYS A 576 -6.29 -30.20 11.34
C LYS A 576 -6.67 -28.74 11.12
N LYS A 577 -6.59 -27.99 12.21
CA LYS A 577 -6.82 -26.57 12.32
C LYS A 577 -5.50 -25.78 12.32
N GLY A 578 -4.42 -26.43 11.86
CA GLY A 578 -3.07 -25.95 11.59
C GLY A 578 -2.52 -26.44 10.24
N SER A 579 -3.21 -27.40 9.54
CA SER A 579 -3.30 -27.60 8.07
C SER A 579 -4.70 -27.44 7.41
N ARG A 580 -5.04 -26.24 6.83
CA ARG A 580 -6.31 -25.72 6.19
C ARG A 580 -6.52 -24.16 6.01
N LYS A 581 -5.60 -23.24 6.41
CA LYS A 581 -5.61 -21.76 6.18
C LYS A 581 -4.68 -21.23 5.08
N LEU A 582 -3.48 -21.72 4.95
CA LEU A 582 -2.61 -21.28 3.85
C LEU A 582 -2.91 -21.98 2.53
N ASN A 583 -3.86 -21.46 1.74
CA ASN A 583 -3.99 -21.73 0.31
C ASN A 583 -4.99 -20.75 -0.35
N ALA A 584 -6.28 -20.62 0.06
CA ALA A 584 -7.46 -20.03 -0.62
C ALA A 584 -7.44 -19.84 -2.16
N ARG A 585 -8.35 -20.39 -3.00
CA ARG A 585 -8.51 -19.99 -4.43
C ARG A 585 -9.78 -19.27 -4.36
N LEU A 586 -9.82 -18.05 -4.81
CA LEU A 586 -10.65 -17.08 -4.12
C LEU A 586 -10.98 -16.12 -5.35
N ARG A 587 -12.19 -15.57 -5.68
CA ARG A 587 -12.62 -14.70 -6.82
C ARG A 587 -12.84 -13.20 -6.49
N CYS A 588 -12.59 -12.29 -7.44
CA CYS A 588 -12.79 -10.83 -7.30
C CYS A 588 -14.20 -10.46 -7.64
N LEU A 589 -14.94 -9.66 -6.92
CA LEU A 589 -16.28 -9.27 -7.39
C LEU A 589 -16.15 -7.96 -8.07
N GLY A 590 -15.28 -7.17 -7.49
CA GLY A 590 -15.35 -5.80 -7.72
C GLY A 590 -15.05 -5.05 -6.49
N TRP A 591 -14.63 -3.85 -6.80
CA TRP A 591 -15.17 -2.71 -6.14
C TRP A 591 -16.70 -2.75 -6.16
N ARG A 592 -17.34 -2.20 -5.15
CA ARG A 592 -18.65 -1.55 -5.30
C ARG A 592 -18.48 -0.13 -4.88
N ALA A 593 -19.33 0.76 -5.38
CA ALA A 593 -19.44 2.19 -5.17
C ALA A 593 -20.02 2.50 -3.68
N THR A 594 -19.23 3.70 -1.84
CA THR A 594 -19.51 4.17 -0.44
C THR A 594 -19.18 5.64 -0.34
N GLY A 595 -19.76 6.28 0.65
CA GLY A 595 -20.90 5.80 1.40
C GLY A 595 -21.04 6.50 2.69
N ASP A 596 -21.38 7.76 2.64
CA ASP A 596 -21.25 8.64 3.76
C ASP A 596 -19.80 8.61 4.26
N CYS A 597 -18.80 8.26 3.40
CA CYS A 597 -17.74 7.23 3.62
C CYS A 597 -17.70 6.62 5.03
N ASN A 598 -18.83 6.31 5.66
CA ASN A 598 -19.01 5.21 6.56
C ASN A 598 -18.83 4.02 5.65
N PRO A 599 -17.66 3.40 5.64
CA PRO A 599 -17.36 2.71 4.41
C PRO A 599 -18.15 1.39 4.34
N ASP A 600 -18.83 0.97 5.43
CA ASP A 600 -19.81 -0.10 5.42
C ASP A 600 -21.20 0.38 4.99
N GLY A 601 -21.67 1.70 5.10
CA GLY A 601 -22.49 2.70 4.21
C GLY A 601 -23.99 3.39 4.36
N PRO A 602 -25.25 3.44 3.58
CA PRO A 602 -26.16 2.72 2.46
C PRO A 602 -26.13 2.78 0.81
N ARG A 603 -25.67 1.76 0.00
CA ARG A 603 -25.24 1.48 -1.47
C ARG A 603 -25.95 2.04 -2.73
N ARG A 604 -25.11 2.06 -3.78
CA ARG A 604 -25.14 2.30 -5.25
C ARG A 604 -24.31 1.16 -5.87
N LEU A 605 -24.47 0.70 -7.11
CA LEU A 605 -25.58 0.77 -8.06
C LEU A 605 -25.11 1.06 -9.55
N ASP A 606 -24.58 2.25 -9.93
CA ASP A 606 -24.08 2.63 -11.30
C ASP A 606 -22.72 3.34 -11.40
N LEU A 607 -22.15 3.85 -10.31
CA LEU A 607 -20.78 4.37 -10.36
C LEU A 607 -19.82 3.51 -9.57
N ASP A 608 -20.25 2.31 -9.19
CA ASP A 608 -19.26 1.31 -8.88
C ASP A 608 -18.51 1.00 -10.12
N LEU A 609 -17.24 0.87 -9.93
CA LEU A 609 -16.49 0.01 -10.79
C LEU A 609 -17.10 -1.39 -10.56
N SER A 610 -17.15 -2.28 -11.58
CA SER A 610 -15.48 -4.40 -12.60
C SER A 610 -13.96 -4.64 -12.35
N CYS A 611 -13.65 -5.91 -12.18
CA CYS A 611 -12.30 -6.22 -12.02
C CYS A 611 -11.43 -5.78 -13.19
N SER A 612 -11.81 -5.09 -14.28
CA SER A 612 -10.87 -4.13 -14.87
C SER A 612 -10.37 -2.93 -13.98
N LYS A 613 -11.18 -2.00 -13.41
CA LYS A 613 -10.76 -0.57 -13.15
C LYS A 613 -9.92 -0.22 -11.91
N ALA A 614 -8.90 0.62 -12.10
CA ALA A 614 -8.33 1.40 -10.99
C ALA A 614 -9.41 2.26 -10.33
N VAL A 615 -9.39 2.34 -9.01
CA VAL A 615 -10.44 3.02 -8.27
C VAL A 615 -10.22 4.53 -8.23
N PRO A 616 -11.21 5.36 -8.59
CA PRO A 616 -11.10 6.80 -8.43
C PRO A 616 -10.75 7.17 -6.99
N TYR A 617 -9.82 8.11 -6.84
CA TYR A 617 -9.77 8.90 -5.62
C TYR A 617 -11.12 9.64 -5.49
N GLY A 618 -11.71 9.67 -4.30
CA GLY A 618 -13.12 10.08 -4.19
C GLY A 618 -14.14 8.95 -4.42
N GLN A 619 -13.82 7.70 -4.07
CA GLN A 619 -14.80 6.69 -3.65
C GLN A 619 -14.29 6.01 -2.37
N SER A 620 -14.96 6.07 -1.21
CA SER A 620 -14.73 4.93 -0.28
C SER A 620 -15.40 3.76 -0.88
N GLY A 621 -14.91 2.56 -0.61
CA GLY A 621 -15.51 1.30 -0.98
C GLY A 621 -14.62 0.20 -0.49
N TYR A 622 -14.82 -0.96 -1.06
CA TYR A 622 -14.11 -2.16 -0.68
C TYR A 622 -13.97 -3.05 -1.89
N CYS A 623 -13.31 -4.18 -1.76
CA CYS A 623 -13.53 -5.30 -2.64
C CYS A 623 -14.20 -6.39 -1.83
N GLU A 624 -15.29 -6.90 -2.38
CA GLU A 624 -15.95 -8.14 -1.97
C GLU A 624 -14.94 -9.34 -2.25
N LEU A 625 -15.00 -10.63 -1.78
CA LEU A 625 -13.91 -11.62 -2.13
C LEU A 625 -14.03 -13.24 -1.98
N GLU A 626 -14.21 -14.16 -2.99
CA GLU A 626 -14.66 -15.63 -2.85
C GLU A 626 -13.88 -16.96 -3.11
N ASP A 627 -13.88 -18.00 -2.27
CA ASP A 627 -13.51 -19.35 -2.76
C ASP A 627 -14.65 -19.98 -3.63
N LYS A 628 -14.35 -20.42 -4.89
CA LYS A 628 -15.02 -21.56 -5.62
C LYS A 628 -14.85 -22.91 -4.95
N ASP A 629 -14.46 -22.93 -3.70
CA ASP A 629 -14.80 -24.06 -2.91
C ASP A 629 -16.35 -23.89 -2.77
N THR A 630 -16.90 -22.67 -2.73
CA THR A 630 -17.68 -22.30 -1.55
C THR A 630 -19.05 -21.53 -1.65
N GLY A 631 -19.34 -20.20 -1.53
CA GLY A 631 -20.76 -19.68 -1.57
C GLY A 631 -21.39 -18.87 -0.40
N GLU A 632 -20.65 -17.93 0.20
CA GLU A 632 -21.01 -16.89 1.22
C GLU A 632 -19.94 -15.74 0.97
N ILE A 633 -19.83 -14.55 1.60
CA ILE A 633 -19.14 -13.39 0.91
C ILE A 633 -18.17 -12.45 1.79
N PHE A 634 -16.96 -11.95 1.36
CA PHE A 634 -15.84 -11.27 2.16
C PHE A 634 -15.73 -9.76 2.04
N HIS A 635 -15.14 -9.02 3.02
CA HIS A 635 -14.79 -7.61 2.82
C HIS A 635 -13.46 -6.93 3.17
N VAL A 636 -12.94 -6.25 2.16
CA VAL A 636 -11.49 -6.10 2.00
C VAL A 636 -11.12 -4.84 1.23
N LEU A 637 -9.88 -4.35 1.32
CA LEU A 637 -9.54 -2.95 0.99
C LEU A 637 -10.64 -2.01 1.49
N LYS A 638 -11.10 -2.24 2.74
CA LYS A 638 -12.17 -1.52 3.41
C LYS A 638 -11.77 -0.05 3.57
N ARG A 639 -11.94 0.72 2.50
CA ARG A 639 -11.43 2.06 2.26
C ARG A 639 -12.55 3.04 2.55
N ASN A 640 -12.36 3.91 3.53
CA ASN A 640 -12.93 5.26 3.62
C ASN A 640 -12.32 6.12 2.50
N CYS A 641 -12.87 7.30 2.16
CA CYS A 641 -12.40 8.08 1.02
C CYS A 641 -10.89 8.31 1.00
N ASN A 642 -10.41 8.66 2.19
CA ASN A 642 -9.09 9.03 2.63
C ASN A 642 -8.26 7.82 3.07
N SER A 643 -8.74 6.57 2.98
CA SER A 643 -7.95 5.41 3.43
C SER A 643 -6.79 5.06 2.49
N VAL A 644 -6.71 5.73 1.34
CA VAL A 644 -5.53 5.83 0.47
C VAL A 644 -5.39 7.27 -0.02
N ARG A 645 -4.17 7.62 -0.43
CA ARG A 645 -3.83 8.93 -1.01
C ARG A 645 -4.41 9.12 -2.41
N ALA A 646 -4.46 10.38 -2.87
CA ALA A 646 -4.96 10.73 -4.20
C ALA A 646 -4.14 10.17 -5.39
N ASP A 647 -2.86 9.86 -5.17
CA ASP A 647 -1.97 9.24 -6.14
C ASP A 647 -2.04 7.69 -6.16
N ALA A 648 -2.73 7.07 -5.19
CA ALA A 648 -2.83 5.62 -5.07
C ALA A 648 -3.78 5.03 -6.13
N ARG A 649 -3.23 4.22 -7.05
CA ARG A 649 -4.02 3.45 -8.03
C ARG A 649 -4.17 2.00 -7.59
N PHE A 650 -4.89 1.78 -6.49
CA PHE A 650 -5.29 0.42 -6.17
C PHE A 650 -6.43 -0.05 -7.07
N ARG A 651 -6.53 -1.37 -7.11
CA ARG A 651 -7.55 -2.13 -7.81
C ARG A 651 -7.96 -3.31 -6.93
N CYS A 652 -9.08 -3.89 -7.27
CA CYS A 652 -9.37 -5.25 -6.84
C CYS A 652 -8.57 -6.30 -7.68
N LEU A 653 -7.35 -6.08 -8.22
CA LEU A 653 -6.32 -7.17 -8.42
C LEU A 653 -5.33 -7.18 -7.27
N ASP A 654 -5.49 -6.30 -6.28
CA ASP A 654 -4.47 -6.03 -5.30
C ASP A 654 -4.99 -6.19 -3.85
N ALA A 655 -6.23 -5.78 -3.57
CA ALA A 655 -6.99 -6.07 -2.34
C ALA A 655 -6.88 -7.47 -1.77
N SER A 656 -6.78 -8.49 -2.62
CA SER A 656 -6.62 -9.86 -2.15
C SER A 656 -5.19 -10.17 -1.78
N ASP A 657 -4.23 -9.53 -2.43
CA ASP A 657 -2.86 -9.55 -1.95
C ASP A 657 -2.88 -9.14 -0.50
N PHE A 658 -3.57 -8.04 -0.26
CA PHE A 658 -3.85 -7.37 0.98
C PHE A 658 -4.80 -8.11 1.93
N VAL A 659 -5.66 -9.04 1.46
CA VAL A 659 -6.30 -10.02 2.37
C VAL A 659 -5.42 -11.15 2.76
N LYS A 660 -4.26 -11.22 2.13
CA LYS A 660 -3.24 -12.11 2.57
C LYS A 660 -1.98 -11.41 3.07
N PHE A 661 -1.80 -10.10 2.89
CA PHE A 661 -0.63 -9.31 3.30
C PHE A 661 -0.56 -8.97 4.79
N PRO A 662 -1.55 -9.32 5.60
CA PRO A 662 -1.19 -9.55 6.98
C PRO A 662 -1.60 -10.90 7.42
N ILE A 663 -1.51 -11.87 6.52
CA ILE A 663 -1.23 -13.19 6.99
C ILE A 663 -0.04 -13.87 6.43
N ARG A 664 0.40 -13.67 5.18
CA ARG A 664 1.65 -14.29 4.80
C ARG A 664 2.72 -13.55 5.52
N ALA A 665 3.02 -13.69 6.87
CA ALA A 665 4.25 -13.78 7.77
C ALA A 665 4.10 -14.75 8.94
N GLU A 666 2.95 -15.36 9.24
CA GLU A 666 2.91 -16.19 10.46
C GLU A 666 3.81 -17.45 10.27
N ASP A 667 4.52 -17.61 9.13
CA ASP A 667 5.76 -18.36 8.89
C ASP A 667 6.94 -17.46 9.20
N VAL A 668 7.21 -16.38 8.47
CA VAL A 668 8.49 -15.63 8.51
C VAL A 668 8.96 -15.42 9.94
N ALA A 669 8.09 -14.94 10.85
CA ALA A 669 8.45 -14.92 12.27
C ALA A 669 8.17 -16.20 13.09
N GLN A 670 7.30 -17.17 12.73
CA GLN A 670 7.23 -18.46 13.45
C GLN A 670 8.36 -19.45 13.06
N LYS A 671 8.83 -19.39 11.81
CA LYS A 671 10.09 -19.93 11.29
C LYS A 671 11.26 -19.18 11.93
N ALA A 672 11.10 -17.90 12.32
CA ALA A 672 12.06 -17.20 13.18
C ALA A 672 11.96 -17.56 14.68
N LEU A 673 10.79 -17.95 15.18
CA LEU A 673 10.58 -18.50 16.52
C LEU A 673 10.90 -20.00 16.61
N ALA A 674 11.22 -20.65 15.48
CA ALA A 674 11.56 -22.05 15.44
C ALA A 674 12.92 -22.29 16.15
N PRO A 675 13.05 -23.34 16.99
CA PRO A 675 14.29 -23.62 17.71
C PRO A 675 15.49 -23.76 16.76
N GLY A 676 16.50 -22.91 16.96
CA GLY A 676 17.72 -22.87 16.15
C GLY A 676 17.75 -21.80 15.05
N PHE A 677 16.67 -21.06 14.81
CA PHE A 677 16.75 -19.85 13.99
C PHE A 677 17.61 -18.78 14.66
N ALA A 678 18.37 -18.05 13.84
CA ALA A 678 19.05 -16.81 14.22
C ALA A 678 19.16 -15.91 12.97
N LEU A 679 19.16 -14.60 13.20
CA LEU A 679 19.49 -13.62 12.16
C LEU A 679 20.95 -13.77 11.71
N PRO A 680 21.31 -13.28 10.51
CA PRO A 680 22.71 -13.24 10.06
C PRO A 680 23.64 -12.65 11.13
N HIS A 681 24.73 -13.36 11.37
CA HIS A 681 25.81 -13.00 12.32
C HIS A 681 25.42 -12.97 13.81
N VAL A 682 24.20 -13.37 14.18
CA VAL A 682 23.78 -13.56 15.58
C VAL A 682 23.97 -15.03 15.99
N VAL A 683 24.63 -15.28 17.14
CA VAL A 683 24.94 -16.65 17.59
C VAL A 683 23.79 -17.23 18.46
N PRO A 684 23.20 -18.38 18.11
CA PRO A 684 22.13 -19.00 18.90
C PRO A 684 22.67 -19.65 20.19
N ARG A 685 21.98 -19.42 21.32
CA ARG A 685 22.35 -19.99 22.63
C ARG A 685 21.77 -21.38 22.83
N VAL A 686 22.45 -22.40 22.30
CA VAL A 686 22.10 -23.82 22.46
C VAL A 686 23.12 -24.51 23.38
N PRO A 687 22.72 -25.44 24.29
CA PRO A 687 23.66 -26.17 25.13
C PRO A 687 24.75 -26.86 24.30
N GLY A 688 26.03 -26.58 24.62
CA GLY A 688 27.20 -27.07 23.88
C GLY A 688 27.76 -26.11 22.82
N VAL A 689 27.09 -25.01 22.49
CA VAL A 689 27.61 -23.95 21.61
C VAL A 689 28.35 -22.91 22.45
N ASN A 690 29.62 -22.62 22.12
CA ASN A 690 30.40 -21.61 22.85
C ASN A 690 30.00 -20.19 22.42
N THR A 691 29.50 -19.38 23.35
CA THR A 691 28.84 -18.09 23.04
C THR A 691 29.80 -16.91 22.82
N GLU A 692 31.11 -17.12 22.87
CA GLU A 692 32.14 -16.07 22.78
C GLU A 692 32.43 -15.60 21.34
N GLN A 693 31.67 -16.06 20.34
CA GLN A 693 31.91 -15.78 18.90
C GLN A 693 30.99 -14.70 18.28
N SER A 694 30.18 -13.98 19.07
CA SER A 694 29.34 -12.88 18.57
C SER A 694 30.18 -11.63 18.21
N GLY A 695 30.00 -11.06 17.02
CA GLY A 695 30.86 -10.00 16.46
C GLY A 695 30.88 -8.67 17.21
N GLY A 696 29.86 -8.38 18.02
CA GLY A 696 29.83 -7.22 18.92
C GLY A 696 28.49 -7.14 19.64
N ARG A 697 28.48 -6.65 20.89
CA ARG A 697 27.23 -6.63 21.68
C ARG A 697 26.36 -5.42 21.36
N ASP A 698 26.94 -4.22 21.39
CA ASP A 698 26.23 -2.94 21.26
C ASP A 698 26.94 -2.06 20.23
N GLY A 699 26.21 -1.35 19.38
CA GLY A 699 26.82 -0.43 18.41
C GLY A 699 25.83 0.38 17.58
N ILE A 700 26.36 1.22 16.67
CA ILE A 700 25.60 2.10 15.79
C ILE A 700 25.65 1.57 14.35
N VAL A 701 24.51 1.58 13.63
CA VAL A 701 24.42 1.20 12.21
C VAL A 701 23.96 2.42 11.39
N MET A 702 24.67 2.72 10.31
CA MET A 702 24.33 3.84 9.40
C MET A 702 24.40 3.39 7.94
N VAL A 703 23.51 3.92 7.09
CA VAL A 703 23.56 3.72 5.63
C VAL A 703 24.16 4.94 4.94
N VAL A 704 25.06 4.71 3.98
CA VAL A 704 25.86 5.73 3.32
C VAL A 704 25.67 5.70 1.81
N TYR A 705 25.31 6.85 1.22
CA TYR A 705 25.19 7.05 -0.22
C TYR A 705 25.72 8.45 -0.63
N PRO A 706 26.01 8.73 -1.92
CA PRO A 706 26.90 9.82 -2.32
C PRO A 706 26.54 11.23 -1.84
N LYS A 707 25.23 11.52 -1.65
CA LYS A 707 24.76 12.84 -1.22
C LYS A 707 24.94 13.07 0.29
N LEU A 708 24.84 12.03 1.13
CA LEU A 708 24.91 12.18 2.59
C LEU A 708 26.30 11.94 3.18
N LEU A 709 27.31 11.64 2.37
CA LEU A 709 28.70 11.49 2.82
C LEU A 709 29.23 12.63 3.74
N PRO A 710 29.00 13.93 3.45
CA PRO A 710 29.47 15.01 4.34
C PRO A 710 28.69 15.05 5.66
N SER A 711 27.40 14.73 5.60
CA SER A 711 26.55 14.58 6.80
C SER A 711 27.02 13.39 7.65
N THR A 712 27.30 12.24 7.02
CA THR A 712 27.82 11.03 7.67
C THR A 712 29.10 11.34 8.45
N TYR A 713 30.07 11.99 7.79
CA TYR A 713 31.34 12.39 8.42
C TYR A 713 31.09 13.37 9.56
N ALA A 714 30.22 14.37 9.39
CA ALA A 714 29.87 15.30 10.46
C ALA A 714 29.21 14.63 11.68
N THR A 715 28.31 13.68 11.46
CA THR A 715 27.62 12.91 12.51
C THR A 715 28.60 12.01 13.26
N VAL A 716 29.47 11.27 12.55
CA VAL A 716 30.51 10.41 13.16
C VAL A 716 31.56 11.23 13.92
N ARG A 717 32.03 12.35 13.36
CA ARG A 717 32.94 13.29 14.06
C ARG A 717 32.28 13.90 15.29
N THR A 718 30.98 14.20 15.24
CA THR A 718 30.25 14.69 16.42
C THR A 718 30.18 13.60 17.51
N LEU A 719 29.82 12.37 17.15
CA LEU A 719 29.82 11.23 18.08
C LEU A 719 31.18 11.02 18.76
N ARG A 720 32.29 11.05 18.01
CA ARG A 720 33.64 10.82 18.54
C ARG A 720 34.24 12.04 19.23
N ASP A 721 34.42 13.16 18.52
CA ASP A 721 35.16 14.34 19.00
C ASP A 721 34.37 15.20 19.99
N VAL A 722 33.05 15.34 19.81
CA VAL A 722 32.22 16.29 20.58
C VAL A 722 31.51 15.60 21.74
N LEU A 723 31.08 14.35 21.54
CA LEU A 723 30.29 13.59 22.52
C LEU A 723 31.09 12.51 23.25
N GLY A 724 32.28 12.12 22.75
CA GLY A 724 33.11 11.08 23.36
C GLY A 724 32.55 9.66 23.27
N CYS A 725 31.52 9.43 22.44
CA CYS A 725 30.79 8.17 22.33
C CYS A 725 31.71 7.04 21.83
N ARG A 726 31.75 5.92 22.55
CA ARG A 726 32.65 4.78 22.26
C ARG A 726 32.00 3.58 21.59
N LEU A 727 30.73 3.65 21.21
CA LEU A 727 30.05 2.58 20.49
C LEU A 727 30.74 2.28 19.14
N PRO A 728 30.97 1.01 18.75
CA PRO A 728 31.40 0.68 17.39
C PRO A 728 30.38 1.13 16.35
N ILE A 729 30.84 1.46 15.14
CA ILE A 729 29.98 1.95 14.05
C ILE A 729 30.10 1.03 12.82
N GLU A 730 28.96 0.64 12.24
CA GLU A 730 28.87 -0.02 10.94
C GLU A 730 28.37 0.94 9.86
N LEU A 731 29.14 1.11 8.80
CA LEU A 731 28.80 1.94 7.63
C LEU A 731 28.46 1.05 6.43
N TRP A 732 27.16 0.88 6.16
CA TRP A 732 26.65 0.06 5.08
C TRP A 732 26.41 0.89 3.80
N PHE A 733 26.83 0.40 2.64
CA PHE A 733 26.65 1.11 1.36
C PHE A 733 26.44 0.17 0.17
N ARG A 734 25.81 0.67 -0.90
CA ARG A 734 25.63 -0.09 -2.15
C ARG A 734 26.80 0.15 -3.11
N PRO A 735 27.54 -0.90 -3.56
CA PRO A 735 28.69 -0.72 -4.44
C PRO A 735 28.33 -0.03 -5.77
N GLU A 736 27.15 -0.34 -6.31
CA GLU A 736 26.60 0.23 -7.55
C GLU A 736 26.37 1.75 -7.46
N GLU A 737 25.67 2.21 -6.42
CA GLU A 737 25.37 3.63 -6.22
C GLU A 737 26.65 4.43 -5.89
N MET A 738 27.61 3.78 -5.24
CA MET A 738 28.91 4.35 -4.90
C MET A 738 29.93 4.33 -6.04
N LYS A 739 29.67 3.69 -7.20
CA LYS A 739 30.63 3.58 -8.33
C LYS A 739 31.28 4.90 -8.74
N MET A 740 30.52 5.99 -8.76
CA MET A 740 31.03 7.32 -9.13
C MET A 740 31.62 8.12 -7.96
N ALA A 741 31.45 7.64 -6.72
CA ALA A 741 31.80 8.35 -5.49
C ALA A 741 32.79 7.60 -4.59
N ARG A 742 33.39 6.47 -5.04
CA ARG A 742 34.26 5.61 -4.21
C ARG A 742 35.37 6.37 -3.45
N LYS A 743 36.01 7.37 -4.07
CA LYS A 743 37.01 8.22 -3.42
C LYS A 743 36.45 9.07 -2.27
N ALA A 744 35.19 9.45 -2.31
CA ALA A 744 34.56 10.25 -1.27
C ALA A 744 34.24 9.45 0.01
N LEU A 745 34.59 8.15 0.07
CA LEU A 745 34.67 7.36 1.30
C LEU A 745 36.04 7.48 2.01
N GLU A 746 37.11 7.92 1.34
CA GLU A 746 38.45 7.98 1.96
C GLU A 746 38.52 8.85 3.23
N PRO A 747 37.77 9.97 3.39
CA PRO A 747 37.70 10.68 4.67
C PRO A 747 37.16 9.82 5.81
N LEU A 748 36.09 9.05 5.55
CA LEU A 748 35.49 8.14 6.54
C LEU A 748 36.41 6.96 6.84
N LYS A 749 37.14 6.43 5.85
CA LYS A 749 38.16 5.38 6.07
C LYS A 749 39.36 5.88 6.87
N THR A 750 39.79 7.12 6.63
CA THR A 750 40.88 7.75 7.39
C THR A 750 40.47 7.97 8.85
N LEU A 751 39.21 8.36 9.09
CA LEU A 751 38.62 8.44 10.42
C LEU A 751 38.50 7.05 11.08
N ALA A 752 38.09 6.02 10.33
CA ALA A 752 38.03 4.64 10.82
C ALA A 752 39.42 4.09 11.20
N ALA A 753 40.45 4.38 10.41
CA ALA A 753 41.83 3.97 10.68
C ALA A 753 42.50 4.73 11.85
N SER A 754 41.85 5.79 12.37
CA SER A 754 42.31 6.56 13.54
C SER A 754 41.39 6.42 14.77
N ASP A 755 40.23 5.76 14.63
CA ASP A 755 39.35 5.44 15.74
C ASP A 755 39.91 4.30 16.60
N THR A 756 40.58 4.68 17.67
CA THR A 756 41.11 3.79 18.72
C THR A 756 40.15 3.61 19.91
N ALA A 757 38.93 4.15 19.84
CA ALA A 757 38.01 4.23 20.96
C ALA A 757 36.83 3.25 20.88
N GLY A 758 36.24 3.08 19.68
CA GLY A 758 35.12 2.17 19.43
C GLY A 758 35.22 1.37 18.13
N GLY A 759 35.95 1.89 17.14
CA GLY A 759 36.11 1.28 15.82
C GLY A 759 34.96 1.61 14.86
N ILE A 760 35.29 1.61 13.56
CA ILE A 760 34.36 1.85 12.45
C ILE A 760 34.61 0.80 11.37
N SER A 761 33.55 0.14 10.91
CA SER A 761 33.58 -0.91 9.89
C SER A 761 32.75 -0.52 8.66
N PHE A 762 33.01 -1.18 7.53
CA PHE A 762 32.39 -0.89 6.23
C PHE A 762 31.85 -2.17 5.60
N HIS A 763 30.61 -2.15 5.14
CA HIS A 763 29.90 -3.33 4.61
C HIS A 763 29.20 -3.02 3.29
N GLU A 764 29.23 -3.95 2.34
CA GLU A 764 28.62 -3.80 1.02
C GLU A 764 27.22 -4.43 0.97
N ILE A 765 26.26 -3.75 0.35
CA ILE A 765 24.87 -4.21 0.14
C ILE A 765 24.73 -4.71 -1.31
N ASP A 766 24.74 -6.02 -1.49
CA ASP A 766 24.72 -6.69 -2.80
C ASP A 766 23.32 -7.14 -3.27
N ASP A 767 22.29 -7.11 -2.41
CA ASP A 767 20.93 -7.51 -2.82
C ASP A 767 20.33 -6.49 -3.82
N PRO A 768 19.88 -6.92 -5.01
CA PRO A 768 19.30 -6.02 -6.00
C PRO A 768 17.96 -5.40 -5.57
N ARG A 769 17.26 -5.99 -4.58
CA ARG A 769 16.01 -5.49 -3.98
C ARG A 769 16.25 -4.41 -2.92
N ALA A 770 17.43 -4.40 -2.29
CA ALA A 770 17.80 -3.46 -1.24
C ALA A 770 18.12 -2.08 -1.84
N VAL A 771 17.09 -1.35 -2.27
CA VAL A 771 17.17 -0.01 -2.90
C VAL A 771 16.44 1.03 -2.07
N GLY A 772 16.89 2.28 -2.11
CA GLY A 772 16.24 3.39 -1.39
C GLY A 772 16.03 3.07 0.09
N TYR A 773 14.82 3.28 0.60
CA TYR A 773 14.44 3.01 2.00
C TYR A 773 14.77 1.58 2.48
N GLY A 774 14.68 0.57 1.60
CA GLY A 774 14.98 -0.81 1.97
C GLY A 774 16.43 -1.05 2.43
N THR A 775 17.38 -0.18 2.03
CA THR A 775 18.79 -0.29 2.45
C THR A 775 18.99 -0.23 3.96
N LYS A 776 18.16 0.54 4.68
CA LYS A 776 18.19 0.66 6.14
C LYS A 776 17.85 -0.68 6.80
N VAL A 777 16.73 -1.28 6.37
CA VAL A 777 16.27 -2.57 6.86
C VAL A 777 17.27 -3.68 6.54
N PHE A 778 17.86 -3.68 5.34
CA PHE A 778 18.91 -4.63 4.98
C PHE A 778 20.13 -4.51 5.93
N ALA A 779 20.61 -3.29 6.18
CA ALA A 779 21.76 -3.04 7.06
C ALA A 779 21.50 -3.50 8.51
N ILE A 780 20.33 -3.19 9.08
CA ILE A 780 19.96 -3.62 10.44
C ILE A 780 19.74 -5.15 10.47
N TYR A 781 19.21 -5.76 9.41
CA TYR A 781 19.00 -7.21 9.33
C TYR A 781 20.33 -7.98 9.21
N HIS A 782 21.29 -7.49 8.44
CA HIS A 782 22.59 -8.14 8.19
C HIS A 782 23.75 -7.67 9.10
N SER A 783 23.51 -6.78 10.07
CA SER A 783 24.51 -6.29 11.03
C SER A 783 25.26 -7.40 11.79
N PHE A 784 26.51 -7.15 12.18
CA PHE A 784 27.32 -8.04 13.04
C PHE A 784 27.12 -7.76 14.54
N LEU A 785 26.37 -6.70 14.89
CA LEU A 785 26.07 -6.27 16.25
C LEU A 785 24.79 -6.92 16.80
N GLU A 786 24.79 -7.42 18.04
CA GLU A 786 23.59 -7.99 18.65
C GLU A 786 22.52 -6.93 18.98
N ARG A 787 22.95 -5.75 19.45
CA ARG A 787 22.10 -4.63 19.84
C ARG A 787 22.52 -3.40 19.04
N VAL A 788 21.60 -2.84 18.26
CA VAL A 788 21.84 -1.81 17.24
C VAL A 788 21.10 -0.53 17.58
N LEU A 789 21.81 0.60 17.58
CA LEU A 789 21.25 1.93 17.37
C LEU A 789 21.40 2.29 15.89
N PHE A 790 20.34 2.13 15.09
CA PHE A 790 20.33 2.70 13.76
C PHE A 790 20.32 4.23 13.85
N LEU A 791 21.05 4.91 12.96
CA LEU A 791 21.10 6.37 12.87
C LEU A 791 21.27 6.83 11.42
N ASP A 792 20.37 7.69 10.95
CA ASP A 792 20.51 8.32 9.63
C ASP A 792 21.71 9.26 9.57
N ALA A 793 22.36 9.32 8.41
CA ALA A 793 23.60 10.07 8.20
C ALA A 793 23.50 11.58 8.50
N ASP A 794 22.31 12.15 8.50
CA ASP A 794 22.03 13.57 8.80
C ASP A 794 21.18 13.77 10.08
N ASN A 795 21.14 12.75 10.93
CA ASN A 795 20.56 12.79 12.27
C ASN A 795 21.65 12.85 13.33
N VAL A 796 21.80 14.02 13.96
CA VAL A 796 22.92 14.30 14.87
C VAL A 796 22.46 14.25 16.33
N PRO A 797 23.03 13.39 17.18
CA PRO A 797 22.74 13.42 18.61
C PRO A 797 23.35 14.66 19.29
N VAL A 798 22.70 15.17 20.33
CA VAL A 798 23.16 16.35 21.11
C VAL A 798 23.95 15.98 22.36
N ARG A 799 23.93 14.70 22.74
CA ARG A 799 24.60 14.09 23.90
C ARG A 799 24.88 12.62 23.59
N ASP A 800 25.87 12.00 24.26
CA ASP A 800 26.23 10.59 24.00
C ASP A 800 25.00 9.66 24.12
N PRO A 801 24.64 8.90 23.08
CA PRO A 801 23.51 7.97 23.10
C PRO A 801 23.80 6.65 23.82
N THR A 802 25.03 6.35 24.25
CA THR A 802 25.43 5.04 24.84
C THR A 802 24.50 4.58 25.97
N PHE A 803 24.06 5.50 26.84
CA PHE A 803 23.11 5.22 27.94
C PHE A 803 21.80 4.56 27.48
N LEU A 804 21.40 4.69 26.21
CA LEU A 804 20.18 4.07 25.68
C LEU A 804 20.22 2.54 25.82
N PHE A 805 21.38 1.91 25.69
CA PHE A 805 21.55 0.44 25.80
C PHE A 805 21.36 -0.10 27.23
N GLU A 806 21.28 0.81 28.22
CA GLU A 806 21.05 0.57 29.64
C GLU A 806 19.78 1.27 30.15
N SER A 807 19.07 2.03 29.30
CA SER A 807 17.80 2.67 29.65
C SER A 807 16.76 1.62 30.04
N GLN A 808 15.97 1.91 31.08
CA GLN A 808 14.97 0.96 31.60
C GLN A 808 14.00 0.54 30.49
N GLU A 809 13.63 1.49 29.62
CA GLU A 809 12.83 1.28 28.43
C GLU A 809 13.44 0.24 27.49
N PHE A 810 14.74 0.29 27.21
CA PHE A 810 15.41 -0.69 26.35
C PHE A 810 15.77 -2.00 27.08
N VAL A 811 16.01 -1.99 28.38
CA VAL A 811 16.23 -3.22 29.15
C VAL A 811 14.94 -4.04 29.22
N ASP A 812 13.83 -3.41 29.60
CA ASP A 812 12.53 -4.06 29.72
C ASP A 812 11.98 -4.49 28.36
N ASN A 813 12.14 -3.67 27.32
CA ASN A 813 11.54 -3.93 26.02
C ASN A 813 12.50 -4.59 25.02
N GLY A 814 13.78 -4.22 24.99
CA GLY A 814 14.74 -4.61 23.94
C GLY A 814 14.50 -3.94 22.59
N ALA A 815 13.58 -2.98 22.51
CA ALA A 815 13.42 -2.09 21.38
C ALA A 815 12.91 -0.71 21.84
N VAL A 816 13.41 0.36 21.25
CA VAL A 816 12.94 1.74 21.44
C VAL A 816 12.82 2.42 20.08
N PHE A 817 11.67 3.03 19.83
CA PHE A 817 11.34 3.71 18.58
C PHE A 817 10.94 5.16 18.82
N TRP A 818 11.26 6.01 17.84
CA TRP A 818 10.98 7.43 17.89
C TRP A 818 9.81 7.82 16.98
N PRO A 819 9.07 8.88 17.32
CA PRO A 819 7.94 9.37 16.53
C PRO A 819 8.30 10.41 15.43
N ASP A 820 7.54 10.42 14.33
CA ASP A 820 7.62 11.32 13.15
C ASP A 820 6.47 12.36 13.10
N PHE A 821 6.59 13.42 12.28
CA PHE A 821 5.74 14.63 12.14
C PHE A 821 4.24 14.45 12.11
N TRP A 822 3.82 13.24 11.79
CA TRP A 822 2.47 12.94 11.47
C TRP A 822 1.91 11.93 12.45
N HIS A 823 0.60 12.02 12.57
CA HIS A 823 -0.21 10.93 12.97
C HIS A 823 -1.62 11.22 12.46
N SER A 824 -2.42 10.18 12.50
CA SER A 824 -3.68 9.99 11.84
C SER A 824 -4.52 11.24 11.46
N GLY A 825 -4.79 12.16 12.39
CA GLY A 825 -5.64 13.34 12.17
C GLY A 825 -5.10 14.40 11.28
N ARG A 826 -3.78 14.53 11.28
CA ARG A 826 -3.04 15.55 10.54
C ARG A 826 -1.93 14.88 9.74
N THR A 827 -2.16 13.64 9.30
CA THR A 827 -1.19 12.87 8.52
C THR A 827 -1.24 13.23 7.05
N ILE A 828 -0.06 13.47 6.48
CA ILE A 828 0.16 13.58 5.03
C ILE A 828 0.60 12.24 4.40
N PHE A 829 0.88 11.23 5.24
CA PHE A 829 1.29 9.88 4.85
C PHE A 829 0.17 8.84 4.97
N ASN A 830 -1.03 9.28 5.34
CA ASN A 830 -2.26 8.47 5.26
C ASN A 830 -2.28 7.30 6.27
N ILE A 831 -1.64 7.43 7.44
CA ILE A 831 -1.61 6.42 8.51
C ILE A 831 -2.60 6.81 9.62
N HIS A 832 -3.87 6.45 9.41
CA HIS A 832 -4.99 6.81 10.31
C HIS A 832 -6.00 5.70 10.54
N SER A 833 -6.89 5.80 11.53
CA SER A 833 -7.90 4.76 11.88
C SER A 833 -8.55 4.12 10.67
N GLN A 834 -9.08 4.99 9.82
CA GLN A 834 -9.73 4.69 8.56
C GLN A 834 -8.77 4.05 7.53
N SER A 835 -7.47 4.33 7.57
CA SER A 835 -6.46 3.90 6.59
C SER A 835 -6.45 2.40 6.28
N LEU A 836 -6.19 2.13 5.01
CA LEU A 836 -5.92 0.81 4.49
C LEU A 836 -4.57 0.26 4.98
N VAL A 837 -3.65 1.06 5.55
CA VAL A 837 -2.39 0.53 6.09
C VAL A 837 -2.66 -0.45 7.21
N TRP A 838 -3.44 -0.06 8.22
CA TRP A 838 -3.90 -0.93 9.31
C TRP A 838 -4.78 -2.07 8.83
N GLN A 839 -4.94 -2.27 7.53
CA GLN A 839 -5.69 -3.37 6.94
C GLN A 839 -4.81 -4.24 6.07
N LEU A 840 -3.99 -3.64 5.21
CA LEU A 840 -2.81 -4.27 4.63
C LEU A 840 -2.00 -5.01 5.69
N LEU A 841 -1.99 -4.41 6.88
CA LEU A 841 -1.40 -4.88 8.11
C LEU A 841 -2.46 -5.46 9.04
N GLY A 842 -3.65 -4.90 9.12
CA GLY A 842 -4.72 -5.53 9.90
C GLY A 842 -4.59 -5.43 11.43
N LEU A 843 -3.65 -4.62 11.93
CA LEU A 843 -3.62 -4.22 13.33
C LEU A 843 -5.00 -3.65 13.74
N PRO A 844 -5.54 -3.92 14.96
CA PRO A 844 -6.41 -2.94 15.60
C PRO A 844 -5.77 -1.56 15.50
N PHE A 845 -6.56 -0.50 15.33
CA PHE A 845 -5.98 0.81 15.08
C PHE A 845 -5.32 1.31 16.37
N VAL A 846 -4.01 1.05 16.49
CA VAL A 846 -3.25 1.61 17.59
C VAL A 846 -3.05 3.08 17.30
N ASP A 847 -3.97 3.85 17.87
CA ASP A 847 -3.94 5.29 18.06
C ASP A 847 -2.65 5.63 18.83
N MET A 848 -1.55 5.69 18.08
CA MET A 848 -0.19 6.05 18.50
C MET A 848 0.54 6.63 17.29
N PHE A 849 1.49 7.51 17.56
CA PHE A 849 2.52 8.01 16.65
C PHE A 849 2.77 7.21 15.39
N GLU A 850 2.81 7.90 14.25
CA GLU A 850 3.66 7.40 13.19
C GLU A 850 5.12 7.43 13.65
N GLN A 851 5.87 6.41 13.26
CA GLN A 851 7.26 6.27 13.61
C GLN A 851 8.16 7.12 12.71
N GLU A 852 9.33 7.50 13.21
CA GLU A 852 10.49 7.88 12.41
C GLU A 852 11.45 6.68 12.33
N SER A 853 12.06 6.46 11.16
CA SER A 853 13.14 5.49 10.92
C SER A 853 14.54 6.10 11.06
N GLY A 854 14.65 7.42 11.13
CA GLY A 854 15.91 8.17 11.24
C GLY A 854 16.78 7.82 12.45
N GLN A 855 16.23 7.17 13.48
CA GLN A 855 16.97 6.47 14.51
C GLN A 855 16.09 5.44 15.22
N LEU A 856 16.67 4.28 15.56
CA LEU A 856 15.98 3.12 16.12
C LEU A 856 16.91 2.32 17.01
N LEU A 857 16.42 1.78 18.11
CA LEU A 857 17.24 0.97 19.03
C LEU A 857 16.64 -0.43 19.14
N ILE A 858 17.39 -1.47 18.80
CA ILE A 858 16.90 -2.85 18.61
C ILE A 858 17.91 -3.88 19.16
N ASP A 859 17.51 -4.73 20.10
CA ASP A 859 18.17 -6.01 20.37
C ASP A 859 17.71 -7.02 19.31
N ARG A 860 18.59 -7.30 18.33
CA ARG A 860 18.34 -8.17 17.18
C ARG A 860 18.19 -9.63 17.57
N ARG A 861 18.79 -10.09 18.69
CA ARG A 861 18.63 -11.47 19.16
C ARG A 861 17.29 -11.66 19.84
N ARG A 862 16.90 -10.74 20.72
CA ARG A 862 15.57 -10.74 21.37
C ARG A 862 14.46 -10.53 20.34
N HIS A 863 14.75 -9.80 19.26
CA HIS A 863 13.81 -9.50 18.19
C HIS A 863 14.18 -10.12 16.84
N ALA A 864 14.73 -11.34 16.86
CA ALA A 864 14.96 -12.12 15.63
C ALA A 864 13.66 -12.29 14.84
N ALA A 865 12.55 -12.50 15.54
CA ALA A 865 11.23 -12.65 14.95
C ALA A 865 10.70 -11.34 14.31
N PRO A 866 10.58 -10.18 14.99
CA PRO A 866 10.22 -8.90 14.35
C PRO A 866 11.12 -8.48 13.18
N MET A 867 12.44 -8.73 13.27
CA MET A 867 13.38 -8.38 12.21
C MET A 867 13.13 -9.13 10.90
N GLU A 868 12.75 -10.41 10.98
CA GLU A 868 12.42 -11.24 9.81
C GLU A 868 11.14 -10.71 9.10
N VAL A 869 10.16 -10.23 9.85
CA VAL A 869 8.95 -9.56 9.30
C VAL A 869 9.28 -8.24 8.61
N LEU A 870 10.08 -7.41 9.27
CA LEU A 870 10.47 -6.10 8.77
C LEU A 870 11.24 -6.23 7.45
N PHE A 871 12.15 -7.21 7.40
CA PHE A 871 12.87 -7.59 6.19
C PHE A 871 11.89 -7.97 5.09
N PHE A 872 10.91 -8.82 5.41
CA PHE A 872 9.85 -9.12 4.47
C PHE A 872 9.04 -7.89 4.02
N TYR A 873 8.57 -7.02 4.93
CA TYR A 873 7.75 -5.85 4.59
C TYR A 873 8.45 -4.91 3.61
N SER A 874 9.77 -4.88 3.68
CA SER A 874 10.62 -4.12 2.78
C SER A 874 10.79 -4.80 1.42
N PHE A 875 10.83 -6.14 1.37
CA PHE A 875 11.27 -6.91 0.20
C PHE A 875 10.24 -7.85 -0.43
N HIS A 876 8.96 -7.77 -0.04
CA HIS A 876 7.92 -8.49 -0.77
C HIS A 876 7.76 -8.00 -2.20
N LEU A 877 7.45 -8.94 -3.09
CA LEU A 877 6.96 -8.65 -4.42
C LEU A 877 5.63 -9.37 -4.66
N PRO A 878 4.55 -8.64 -5.02
CA PRO A 878 4.49 -7.18 -5.16
C PRO A 878 4.55 -6.44 -3.80
N ASN A 879 5.08 -5.21 -3.78
CA ASN A 879 5.13 -4.41 -2.56
C ASN A 879 3.86 -3.55 -2.43
N HIS A 880 3.07 -3.79 -1.39
CA HIS A 880 1.77 -3.12 -1.22
C HIS A 880 1.84 -1.75 -0.57
N PHE A 881 2.83 -1.52 0.29
CA PHE A 881 3.11 -0.21 0.82
C PHE A 881 3.32 0.79 -0.32
N ASP A 882 4.08 0.37 -1.32
CA ASP A 882 4.35 1.15 -2.53
C ASP A 882 3.20 1.14 -3.54
N ASN A 883 2.54 0.02 -3.80
CA ASN A 883 1.45 -0.02 -4.79
C ASN A 883 0.21 0.77 -4.34
N PHE A 884 -0.04 0.84 -3.04
CA PHE A 884 -1.20 1.53 -2.46
C PHE A 884 -0.90 2.87 -1.78
N LYS A 885 0.38 3.23 -1.65
CA LYS A 885 0.85 4.45 -0.97
C LYS A 885 0.32 4.56 0.48
N LEU A 886 0.55 3.50 1.25
CA LEU A 886 -0.01 3.31 2.61
C LEU A 886 0.94 3.66 3.75
N VAL A 887 2.23 3.72 3.47
CA VAL A 887 3.25 4.32 4.34
C VAL A 887 4.21 5.12 3.46
N HIS A 888 5.07 5.91 4.09
CA HIS A 888 6.16 6.59 3.40
C HIS A 888 7.50 5.91 3.67
N GLY A 889 7.84 4.90 2.86
CA GLY A 889 9.11 4.17 2.98
C GLY A 889 9.12 3.14 4.11
N ASP A 890 10.30 2.91 4.67
CA ASP A 890 10.57 1.95 5.76
C ASP A 890 10.09 2.44 7.13
N LYS A 891 10.20 3.75 7.36
CA LYS A 891 9.54 4.57 8.38
C LYS A 891 8.71 3.82 9.45
N ASP A 892 7.45 3.47 9.15
CA ASP A 892 6.52 2.84 10.10
C ASP A 892 6.57 1.30 10.13
N LEU A 893 7.27 0.66 9.17
CA LEU A 893 7.34 -0.80 9.04
C LEU A 893 7.97 -1.47 10.26
N PHE A 894 8.86 -0.78 10.97
CA PHE A 894 9.52 -1.24 12.19
C PHE A 894 8.51 -1.47 13.32
N ARG A 895 7.84 -0.43 13.83
CA ARG A 895 6.79 -0.61 14.86
C ARG A 895 5.75 -1.61 14.39
N PHE A 896 5.33 -1.55 13.11
CA PHE A 896 4.37 -2.50 12.59
C PHE A 896 4.86 -3.95 12.71
N ALA A 897 6.11 -4.28 12.40
CA ALA A 897 6.66 -5.62 12.61
C ALA A 897 6.76 -6.04 14.09
N TRP A 898 7.08 -5.11 14.99
CA TRP A 898 7.09 -5.42 16.44
C TRP A 898 5.70 -5.71 16.97
N MET A 899 4.70 -5.00 16.47
CA MET A 899 3.32 -5.07 16.92
C MET A 899 2.62 -6.44 16.66
N GLN A 900 3.25 -7.43 15.98
CA GLN A 900 2.73 -8.82 16.03
C GLN A 900 3.29 -9.63 17.13
N GLN A 901 4.60 -9.58 17.29
CA GLN A 901 5.35 -10.61 18.00
C GLN A 901 5.10 -10.55 19.51
N ASN A 902 4.02 -9.84 19.87
CA ASN A 902 3.77 -9.05 21.04
C ASN A 902 5.08 -8.45 21.55
N ALA A 903 5.93 -8.03 20.61
CA ALA A 903 7.32 -7.76 20.90
C ALA A 903 7.36 -6.41 21.55
N SER A 904 7.76 -6.44 22.81
CA SER A 904 7.93 -5.27 23.64
C SER A 904 8.80 -4.24 22.93
N PHE A 905 8.24 -3.05 22.68
CA PHE A 905 8.95 -1.87 22.21
C PHE A 905 8.45 -0.65 22.96
N HIS A 906 9.36 0.27 23.30
CA HIS A 906 8.99 1.57 23.83
C HIS A 906 8.89 2.59 22.69
N MET A 907 7.67 3.04 22.38
CA MET A 907 7.50 4.28 21.60
C MET A 907 7.74 5.47 22.52
N ILE A 908 8.76 6.28 22.20
CA ILE A 908 9.18 7.44 22.98
C ILE A 908 8.00 8.40 23.21
N GLN A 909 7.63 8.57 24.48
CA GLN A 909 6.57 9.48 24.92
C GLN A 909 7.01 10.96 24.91
N ALA A 910 8.12 11.27 24.25
CA ALA A 910 8.69 12.60 24.08
C ALA A 910 9.08 12.86 22.61
N PRO A 911 8.09 13.14 21.76
CA PRO A 911 8.18 13.35 20.34
C PRO A 911 8.82 14.69 20.03
N PRO A 912 8.99 15.00 18.75
CA PRO A 912 9.95 15.98 18.31
C PRO A 912 9.40 17.40 18.19
N ALA A 913 10.18 18.29 18.74
CA ALA A 913 10.18 19.70 18.41
C ALA A 913 10.66 19.93 16.96
N VAL A 914 10.65 21.20 16.54
CA VAL A 914 11.20 21.64 15.25
C VAL A 914 12.28 22.68 15.47
N ALA A 915 13.48 22.45 14.93
CA ALA A 915 14.50 23.48 14.82
C ALA A 915 14.40 24.20 13.47
N GLY A 916 14.60 25.51 13.48
CA GLY A 916 14.44 26.37 12.32
C GLY A 916 15.13 27.72 12.44
N LYS A 917 15.08 28.48 11.34
CA LYS A 917 15.56 29.86 11.24
C LYS A 917 14.37 30.81 11.38
N VAL A 918 14.57 31.95 12.04
CA VAL A 918 13.62 33.06 12.06
C VAL A 918 14.19 34.20 11.22
N VAL A 919 13.40 34.72 10.28
CA VAL A 919 13.73 35.86 9.41
C VAL A 919 12.55 36.81 9.41
N SER A 920 12.77 38.08 9.76
CA SER A 920 11.73 39.12 9.81
C SER A 920 10.46 38.74 10.60
N GLY A 921 10.61 37.97 11.69
CA GLY A 921 9.49 37.47 12.50
C GLY A 921 8.79 36.21 11.96
N ASN A 922 9.18 35.72 10.78
CA ASN A 922 8.69 34.48 10.19
C ASN A 922 9.64 33.33 10.54
N PHE A 923 9.11 32.27 11.15
CA PHE A 923 9.85 31.02 11.41
C PHE A 923 9.76 30.08 10.20
N CYS A 924 10.86 29.39 9.90
CA CYS A 924 10.89 28.26 8.97
C CYS A 924 11.64 27.09 9.61
N GLY A 925 10.89 26.06 10.03
CA GLY A 925 11.46 24.83 10.55
C GLY A 925 11.97 23.92 9.45
N MET A 926 13.16 23.36 9.66
CA MET A 926 13.92 22.57 8.67
C MET A 926 14.54 21.30 9.26
N THR A 927 14.29 21.00 10.54
CA THR A 927 14.89 19.90 11.29
C THR A 927 13.93 19.38 12.36
N MET A 928 13.75 18.07 12.42
CA MET A 928 13.03 17.36 13.47
C MET A 928 13.94 17.17 14.69
N VAL A 929 13.44 17.47 15.89
CA VAL A 929 14.27 17.47 17.12
C VAL A 929 13.68 16.53 18.17
N GLN A 930 14.19 15.29 18.20
CA GLN A 930 13.71 14.15 18.98
C GLN A 930 14.35 14.08 20.37
N HIS A 931 13.64 13.48 21.33
CA HIS A 931 14.06 13.41 22.73
C HIS A 931 14.39 11.98 23.18
N ASP A 932 14.97 11.84 24.36
CA ASP A 932 15.14 10.58 25.09
C ASP A 932 13.84 10.15 25.83
N PRO A 933 13.79 9.01 26.55
CA PRO A 933 12.62 8.66 27.37
C PRO A 933 12.28 9.69 28.46
N ALA A 934 13.30 10.41 28.93
CA ALA A 934 13.20 11.56 29.82
C ALA A 934 12.63 12.83 29.14
N GLY A 935 12.39 12.83 27.84
CA GLY A 935 11.91 13.99 27.11
C GLY A 935 12.83 15.21 27.11
N GLU A 936 14.11 15.01 27.41
CA GLU A 936 15.17 15.98 27.13
C GLU A 936 15.68 15.75 25.69
N VAL A 937 16.07 16.82 24.99
CA VAL A 937 16.47 16.70 23.57
C VAL A 937 17.67 15.76 23.43
N LEU A 938 17.58 14.83 22.48
CA LEU A 938 18.62 13.85 22.18
C LEU A 938 19.09 13.88 20.72
N PHE A 939 18.22 14.09 19.75
CA PHE A 939 18.51 13.92 18.31
C PHE A 939 18.04 15.10 17.45
N MET A 940 18.83 15.48 16.45
CA MET A 940 18.58 16.60 15.52
C MET A 940 18.63 16.10 14.06
N HIS A 941 17.49 15.66 13.52
CA HIS A 941 17.34 15.08 12.18
C HIS A 941 17.06 16.18 11.13
N ARG A 942 18.04 16.47 10.26
CA ARG A 942 17.94 17.52 9.23
C ARG A 942 17.07 17.07 8.06
N ASN A 943 15.76 17.30 8.10
CA ASN A 943 14.87 16.85 7.01
C ASN A 943 15.11 17.59 5.68
N SER A 944 15.32 18.91 5.69
CA SER A 944 15.41 19.73 4.46
C SER A 944 16.86 20.06 4.05
N HIS A 945 17.55 20.92 4.80
CA HIS A 945 18.90 21.38 4.49
C HIS A 945 19.97 20.36 4.94
N LYS A 946 20.14 19.31 4.12
CA LYS A 946 21.22 18.30 4.23
C LYS A 946 22.59 18.96 4.07
N LEU A 947 23.61 18.48 4.78
CA LEU A 947 24.95 19.10 4.77
C LEU A 947 25.76 18.67 3.54
N THR A 948 26.37 19.64 2.87
CA THR A 948 27.13 19.45 1.63
C THR A 948 28.62 19.69 1.79
N GLY A 949 29.02 20.51 2.76
CA GLY A 949 30.40 20.97 2.94
C GLY A 949 30.92 21.93 1.86
N VAL A 950 30.06 22.37 0.93
CA VAL A 950 30.44 23.23 -0.21
C VAL A 950 29.35 24.29 -0.49
N PRO A 951 29.70 25.51 -0.90
CA PRO A 951 28.68 26.53 -1.13
C PRO A 951 27.67 26.08 -2.19
N LYS A 952 26.35 26.25 -1.93
CA LYS A 952 25.33 26.04 -2.96
C LYS A 952 25.59 27.00 -4.12
N ARG A 953 25.70 26.47 -5.34
CA ARG A 953 25.90 27.23 -6.58
C ARG A 953 24.77 26.95 -7.55
N LEU A 954 24.54 27.83 -8.53
CA LEU A 954 23.58 27.54 -9.61
C LEU A 954 23.92 26.19 -10.25
N ASP A 955 22.90 25.36 -10.48
CA ASP A 955 23.04 24.02 -11.08
C ASP A 955 23.24 24.11 -12.60
N VAL A 956 24.36 24.74 -12.98
CA VAL A 956 24.86 24.79 -14.35
C VAL A 956 25.31 23.38 -14.71
N ASN A 957 24.91 22.88 -15.89
CA ASN A 957 25.37 21.58 -16.38
C ASN A 957 26.85 21.67 -16.86
N VAL A 958 27.77 21.80 -15.89
CA VAL A 958 29.22 21.99 -16.09
C VAL A 958 29.78 20.85 -16.95
N LYS A 959 29.29 19.63 -16.78
CA LYS A 959 29.72 18.47 -17.57
C LYS A 959 29.33 18.61 -19.05
N SER A 960 28.13 19.10 -19.36
CA SER A 960 27.74 19.40 -20.75
C SER A 960 28.56 20.55 -21.34
N ALA A 961 28.76 21.63 -20.58
CA ALA A 961 29.55 22.78 -21.01
C ALA A 961 31.02 22.41 -21.27
N ALA A 962 31.63 21.62 -20.39
CA ALA A 962 32.99 21.11 -20.55
C ALA A 962 33.12 20.12 -21.72
N VAL A 963 32.12 19.26 -21.96
CA VAL A 963 32.07 18.40 -23.16
C VAL A 963 32.04 19.25 -24.42
N THR A 964 31.22 20.30 -24.48
CA THR A 964 31.18 21.23 -25.62
C THR A 964 32.53 21.91 -25.82
N LYS A 965 33.11 22.51 -24.77
CA LYS A 965 34.40 23.24 -24.82
C LYS A 965 35.59 22.35 -25.20
N ALA A 966 35.64 21.11 -24.71
CA ALA A 966 36.63 20.12 -25.12
C ALA A 966 36.45 19.70 -26.60
N ARG A 967 35.19 19.60 -27.06
CA ARG A 967 34.85 19.27 -28.45
C ARG A 967 35.18 20.41 -29.42
N GLU A 968 34.99 21.66 -29.01
CA GLU A 968 35.40 22.87 -29.74
C GLU A 968 36.92 22.93 -29.90
N LYS A 969 37.69 22.70 -28.82
CA LYS A 969 39.15 22.61 -28.89
C LYS A 969 39.63 21.53 -29.86
N LEU A 970 39.01 20.35 -29.83
CA LEU A 970 39.31 19.27 -30.78
C LEU A 970 38.89 19.58 -32.22
N ALA A 971 37.77 20.28 -32.43
CA ALA A 971 37.34 20.75 -33.74
C ALA A 971 38.31 21.80 -34.32
N ALA A 972 38.74 22.77 -33.50
CA ALA A 972 39.73 23.77 -33.87
C ALA A 972 41.11 23.14 -34.16
N GLN A 973 41.52 22.12 -33.41
CA GLN A 973 42.74 21.37 -33.68
C GLN A 973 42.64 20.57 -34.99
N LYS A 974 41.53 19.86 -35.22
CA LYS A 974 41.26 19.17 -36.50
C LYS A 974 41.26 20.15 -37.68
N SER A 975 40.68 21.34 -37.51
CA SER A 975 40.67 22.40 -38.53
C SER A 975 42.06 22.98 -38.85
N LYS A 976 43.07 22.76 -38.00
CA LYS A 976 44.46 23.19 -38.24
C LYS A 976 45.37 22.08 -38.79
N VAL A 977 45.05 20.81 -38.52
CA VAL A 977 45.91 19.65 -38.85
C VAL A 977 45.27 18.72 -39.90
N GLY A 978 44.03 18.99 -40.33
CA GLY A 978 43.26 18.22 -41.32
C GLY A 978 42.71 16.88 -40.78
N TYR A 979 43.50 16.19 -39.96
CA TYR A 979 43.18 14.94 -39.29
C TYR A 979 42.95 15.16 -37.78
N GLY A 980 42.00 14.42 -37.21
CA GLY A 980 41.65 14.51 -35.79
C GLY A 980 40.27 13.94 -35.44
N ARG A 981 40.09 13.57 -34.16
CA ARG A 981 38.83 13.08 -33.59
C ARG A 981 37.94 14.21 -33.09
N LEU A 982 36.62 14.04 -33.17
CA LEU A 982 35.60 15.01 -32.73
C LEU A 982 34.83 14.57 -31.48
N THR A 983 35.40 13.61 -30.74
CA THR A 983 34.87 13.10 -29.47
C THR A 983 35.95 13.27 -28.39
N PRO A 984 35.70 14.05 -27.33
CA PRO A 984 36.68 14.24 -26.26
C PRO A 984 36.85 12.97 -25.42
N LYS A 985 38.08 12.72 -24.98
CA LYS A 985 38.40 11.70 -23.97
C LYS A 985 37.92 12.20 -22.62
N ARG A 986 37.62 11.26 -21.72
CA ARG A 986 37.21 11.54 -20.35
C ARG A 986 38.16 12.52 -19.63
N SER A 987 39.47 12.32 -19.76
CA SER A 987 40.51 13.18 -19.20
C SER A 987 40.53 14.62 -19.73
N GLU A 988 40.04 14.86 -20.96
CA GLU A 988 39.97 16.20 -21.55
C GLU A 988 38.72 16.95 -21.05
N VAL A 989 37.61 16.23 -20.87
CA VAL A 989 36.41 16.77 -20.21
C VAL A 989 36.72 17.09 -18.74
N GLU A 990 37.45 16.21 -18.05
CA GLU A 990 37.89 16.44 -16.66
C GLU A 990 38.87 17.63 -16.57
N ALA A 991 39.74 17.84 -17.55
CA ALA A 991 40.60 19.03 -17.64
C ALA A 991 39.82 20.33 -17.92
N GLU A 992 38.81 20.32 -18.80
CA GLU A 992 37.96 21.51 -18.98
C GLU A 992 37.10 21.81 -17.74
N ILE A 993 36.60 20.79 -17.03
CA ILE A 993 35.88 20.97 -15.75
C ILE A 993 36.80 21.66 -14.72
N ALA A 994 38.06 21.21 -14.60
CA ALA A 994 39.04 21.83 -13.70
C ALA A 994 39.42 23.27 -14.10
N ALA A 995 39.25 23.65 -15.38
CA ALA A 995 39.55 24.97 -15.93
C ALA A 995 38.31 25.89 -16.07
N MET A 996 37.14 25.49 -15.54
CA MET A 996 35.95 26.34 -15.51
C MET A 996 35.85 27.09 -14.17
N THR A 997 35.59 28.40 -14.23
CA THR A 997 35.23 29.19 -13.06
C THR A 997 33.98 28.61 -12.40
N PRO A 998 33.91 28.56 -11.06
CA PRO A 998 32.71 28.18 -10.33
C PRO A 998 31.47 28.96 -10.79
N ALA A 999 30.35 28.27 -10.92
CA ALA A 999 29.05 28.92 -11.01
C ALA A 999 28.81 29.79 -9.75
N PRO A 1000 28.11 30.94 -9.86
CA PRO A 1000 27.85 31.83 -8.73
C PRO A 1000 27.06 31.12 -7.62
N THR A 1001 27.32 31.52 -6.39
CA THR A 1001 26.63 30.99 -5.20
C THR A 1001 25.20 31.48 -5.12
N LEU A 1002 24.27 30.59 -4.77
CA LEU A 1002 22.84 30.88 -4.63
C LEU A 1002 22.48 31.55 -3.30
N GLU A 1003 23.26 31.25 -2.27
CA GLU A 1003 23.07 31.75 -0.91
C GLU A 1003 24.24 32.67 -0.53
N ALA A 1004 23.98 33.67 0.31
CA ALA A 1004 25.02 34.53 0.87
C ALA A 1004 25.89 33.75 1.86
N SER A 1005 27.16 34.12 1.99
CA SER A 1005 28.08 33.53 2.98
C SER A 1005 27.63 33.86 4.40
N GLU A 1006 27.44 32.84 5.24
CA GLU A 1006 27.17 33.02 6.67
C GLU A 1006 28.36 33.70 7.38
N PRO A 1007 28.14 34.47 8.46
CA PRO A 1007 29.19 35.28 9.10
C PRO A 1007 30.37 34.49 9.69
N ASP A 1008 30.18 33.18 9.94
CA ASP A 1008 31.22 32.27 10.45
C ASP A 1008 32.03 31.57 9.33
N GLY A 1009 31.74 31.88 8.06
CA GLY A 1009 32.51 31.41 6.90
C GLY A 1009 32.25 29.96 6.49
N TYR A 1010 31.43 29.19 7.21
CA TYR A 1010 31.09 27.83 6.80
C TYR A 1010 30.09 27.82 5.62
N PRO A 1011 30.22 26.86 4.69
CA PRO A 1011 29.56 26.92 3.37
C PRO A 1011 28.09 26.49 3.37
N ASP A 1012 27.66 25.66 4.31
CA ASP A 1012 26.25 25.33 4.53
C ASP A 1012 25.60 26.42 5.41
N ALA A 1013 24.32 26.73 5.21
CA ALA A 1013 23.60 27.77 5.97
C ALA A 1013 23.36 27.40 7.46
N ILE A 1014 23.26 28.42 8.31
CA ILE A 1014 22.76 28.34 9.70
C ILE A 1014 21.25 28.14 9.65
N ILE A 1015 20.74 27.05 10.22
CA ILE A 1015 19.30 26.69 10.20
C ILE A 1015 18.72 26.38 11.59
N TRP A 1016 19.52 26.36 12.65
CA TRP A 1016 19.11 26.05 14.03
C TRP A 1016 19.21 27.29 14.93
N THR A 1017 18.44 28.35 14.63
CA THR A 1017 18.40 29.53 15.52
C THR A 1017 17.34 29.40 16.61
N HIS A 1018 16.20 28.77 16.31
CA HIS A 1018 15.08 28.60 17.25
C HIS A 1018 14.58 27.16 17.30
N LEU A 1019 14.14 26.73 18.48
CA LEU A 1019 13.50 25.45 18.78
C LEU A 1019 12.03 25.67 19.15
N LEU A 1020 11.12 25.04 18.40
CA LEU A 1020 9.66 25.13 18.52
C LEU A 1020 9.10 23.78 19.01
N SER A 1021 8.72 23.70 20.29
CA SER A 1021 8.74 22.44 21.05
C SER A 1021 7.50 22.11 21.91
N PHE A 1022 6.29 22.48 21.44
CA PHE A 1022 4.91 22.20 21.91
C PHE A 1022 4.63 21.80 23.39
N ASN A 1023 3.59 22.40 23.99
CA ASN A 1023 3.45 22.59 25.42
C ASN A 1023 2.62 21.55 26.16
N SER A 1024 3.29 20.62 26.82
CA SER A 1024 2.65 19.61 27.67
C SER A 1024 1.82 20.06 28.85
N THR A 1025 1.64 21.35 29.12
CA THR A 1025 0.43 21.78 29.86
C THR A 1025 -0.84 21.60 29.06
N ALA A 1026 -0.84 21.93 27.77
CA ALA A 1026 -2.01 21.95 26.90
C ALA A 1026 -2.45 20.53 26.49
N ALA A 1027 -3.66 20.42 25.95
CA ALA A 1027 -4.24 19.12 25.63
C ALA A 1027 -3.45 18.47 24.49
N ARG A 1028 -3.21 17.16 24.60
CA ARG A 1028 -2.41 16.44 23.60
C ARG A 1028 -2.92 16.62 22.14
N ALA A 1029 -4.19 16.93 21.91
CA ALA A 1029 -4.72 17.17 20.55
C ALA A 1029 -4.17 18.42 19.84
N ASP A 1030 -3.61 19.39 20.58
CA ASP A 1030 -3.50 20.79 20.14
C ASP A 1030 -2.38 21.12 19.13
N TYR A 1031 -1.62 20.13 18.62
CA TYR A 1031 -0.49 20.40 17.71
C TYR A 1031 -0.79 20.11 16.26
N VAL A 1032 -0.30 21.10 15.54
CA VAL A 1032 -0.35 21.27 14.12
C VAL A 1032 1.07 21.70 13.81
N ILE A 1033 1.80 20.87 13.08
CA ILE A 1033 2.96 21.31 12.33
C ILE A 1033 2.43 21.58 10.96
N GLU A 1034 2.29 22.87 10.67
CA GLU A 1034 1.86 23.36 9.39
C GLU A 1034 3.00 23.15 8.39
N THR A 1035 2.64 22.79 7.17
CA THR A 1035 3.54 22.78 6.02
C THR A 1035 3.22 23.99 5.15
N TYR A 1036 4.14 24.95 5.09
CA TYR A 1036 3.91 26.22 4.38
C TYR A 1036 5.17 26.66 3.62
N ASN A 1037 4.98 27.53 2.63
CA ASN A 1037 6.08 28.26 2.01
C ASN A 1037 6.08 29.68 2.62
N ALA A 1038 7.24 30.14 3.09
CA ALA A 1038 7.40 31.44 3.74
C ALA A 1038 7.97 32.49 2.78
N ASP A 1039 7.46 32.52 1.54
CA ASP A 1039 7.76 33.54 0.53
C ASP A 1039 7.25 34.92 1.04
N PRO A 1040 8.03 36.02 0.90
CA PRO A 1040 9.37 36.12 0.29
C PRO A 1040 10.55 35.96 1.28
N GLU A 1041 10.32 35.76 2.59
CA GLU A 1041 11.41 35.66 3.58
C GLU A 1041 12.29 34.41 3.40
N PHE A 1042 11.74 33.36 2.81
CA PHE A 1042 12.40 32.13 2.37
C PHE A 1042 11.98 31.84 0.92
N SER A 1043 12.82 31.15 0.14
CA SER A 1043 12.50 30.94 -1.27
C SER A 1043 11.22 30.12 -1.46
N LYS A 1044 10.54 30.32 -2.58
CA LYS A 1044 9.25 29.70 -2.91
C LYS A 1044 9.32 28.16 -2.99
N GLU A 1045 10.51 27.61 -3.15
CA GLU A 1045 10.84 26.19 -3.18
C GLU A 1045 11.14 25.62 -1.78
N GLN A 1046 11.36 26.46 -0.77
CA GLN A 1046 11.66 26.05 0.59
C GLN A 1046 10.37 25.75 1.37
N HIS A 1047 10.08 24.47 1.55
CA HIS A 1047 9.02 24.01 2.44
C HIS A 1047 9.43 24.16 3.91
N CYS A 1048 8.64 24.90 4.66
CA CYS A 1048 8.82 25.15 6.09
C CYS A 1048 7.85 24.29 6.90
N TYR A 1049 8.35 23.76 8.01
CA TYR A 1049 7.57 23.04 9.01
C TYR A 1049 7.41 23.90 10.27
N GLY A 1050 6.23 23.92 10.89
CA GLY A 1050 6.05 24.53 12.20
C GLY A 1050 4.82 25.41 12.27
N GLN A 1051 5.06 26.67 12.60
CA GLN A 1051 4.10 27.76 12.64
C GLN A 1051 4.81 29.00 12.10
N ARG A 1052 4.26 29.68 11.09
CA ARG A 1052 4.93 30.84 10.47
C ARG A 1052 5.19 31.95 11.50
N HIS A 1053 4.28 32.15 12.44
CA HIS A 1053 4.34 33.19 13.47
C HIS A 1053 4.46 32.57 14.86
N ILE A 1054 5.63 32.71 15.49
CA ILE A 1054 5.91 32.21 16.84
C ILE A 1054 4.96 32.87 17.85
N GLY A 1055 4.42 32.08 18.78
CA GLY A 1055 3.50 32.55 19.83
C GLY A 1055 2.04 32.74 19.38
N SER A 1056 1.72 32.47 18.11
CA SER A 1056 0.32 32.48 17.61
C SER A 1056 -0.55 31.36 18.20
N ASN A 1057 0.06 30.25 18.62
CA ASN A 1057 -0.59 29.14 19.30
C ASN A 1057 -0.08 29.06 20.76
N PRO A 1058 -0.93 29.14 21.79
CA PRO A 1058 -0.50 29.15 23.19
C PRO A 1058 0.12 27.82 23.64
N SER A 1059 -0.18 26.74 22.92
CA SER A 1059 0.47 25.46 23.11
C SER A 1059 1.90 25.46 22.55
N PHE A 1060 2.44 26.55 21.98
CA PHE A 1060 3.78 26.60 21.40
C PHE A 1060 4.60 27.81 21.88
N TYR A 1061 5.47 27.64 22.89
CA TYR A 1061 6.66 28.50 23.02
C TYR A 1061 7.68 28.21 21.91
N ALA A 1062 8.55 29.17 21.64
CA ALA A 1062 9.87 28.93 21.05
C ALA A 1062 10.98 29.25 22.06
N GLN A 1063 12.16 28.67 21.87
CA GLN A 1063 13.40 29.07 22.54
C GLN A 1063 14.49 29.30 21.50
N GLU A 1064 15.32 30.32 21.68
CA GLU A 1064 16.57 30.41 20.94
C GLU A 1064 17.50 29.24 21.31
N ILE A 1065 18.09 28.60 20.31
CA ILE A 1065 18.99 27.45 20.50
C ILE A 1065 20.31 27.88 21.16
N ALA A 1066 20.67 29.16 21.05
CA ALA A 1066 21.76 29.79 21.80
C ALA A 1066 21.62 29.63 23.34
N ASN A 1067 20.40 29.46 23.85
CA ASN A 1067 20.10 29.31 25.27
C ASN A 1067 19.93 27.83 25.70
N LEU A 1068 20.38 26.88 24.88
CA LEU A 1068 20.33 25.43 25.15
C LEU A 1068 21.74 24.85 25.30
N SER A 1069 21.87 23.73 26.02
CA SER A 1069 23.15 23.06 26.32
C SER A 1069 23.96 22.64 25.09
N PHE A 1070 23.32 22.57 23.92
CA PHE A 1070 23.92 22.16 22.64
C PHE A 1070 24.01 23.31 21.62
N ALA A 1071 23.99 24.57 22.06
CA ALA A 1071 24.06 25.76 21.19
C ALA A 1071 25.16 25.71 20.10
N GLY A 1072 26.37 25.24 20.45
CA GLY A 1072 27.50 25.12 19.52
C GLY A 1072 27.47 23.93 18.56
N LEU A 1073 26.41 23.11 18.58
CA LEU A 1073 26.35 21.88 17.79
C LEU A 1073 26.26 22.15 16.28
N GLU A 1074 25.46 23.12 15.84
CA GLU A 1074 25.35 23.47 14.42
C GLU A 1074 26.70 23.91 13.84
N THR A 1075 27.47 24.72 14.58
CA THR A 1075 28.79 25.20 14.17
C THR A 1075 29.77 24.05 13.98
N ASN A 1076 29.80 23.07 14.90
CA ASN A 1076 30.65 21.88 14.77
C ASN A 1076 30.22 21.00 13.59
N VAL A 1077 28.92 20.75 13.43
CA VAL A 1077 28.37 19.92 12.35
C VAL A 1077 28.65 20.53 10.96
N ARG A 1078 28.48 21.86 10.80
CA ARG A 1078 28.80 22.58 9.56
C ARG A 1078 30.32 22.60 9.29
N ARG A 1079 31.15 22.79 10.32
CA ARG A 1079 32.62 22.67 10.23
C ARG A 1079 33.05 21.29 9.76
N PHE A 1080 32.56 20.21 10.39
CA PHE A 1080 32.92 18.84 10.02
C PHE A 1080 32.44 18.47 8.61
N ALA A 1081 31.28 18.97 8.17
CA ALA A 1081 30.83 18.76 6.78
C ALA A 1081 31.78 19.44 5.77
N MET A 1082 32.27 20.64 6.08
CA MET A 1082 33.30 21.33 5.28
C MET A 1082 34.64 20.56 5.29
N GLU A 1083 35.10 20.06 6.44
CA GLU A 1083 36.28 19.18 6.53
C GLU A 1083 36.10 17.95 5.61
N ALA A 1084 34.93 17.28 5.66
CA ALA A 1084 34.60 16.14 4.81
C ALA A 1084 34.66 16.45 3.30
N ALA A 1085 34.32 17.69 2.92
CA ALA A 1085 34.35 18.13 1.53
C ALA A 1085 35.75 18.53 1.05
N GLN A 1086 36.61 19.01 1.94
CA GLN A 1086 38.00 19.36 1.65
C GLN A 1086 38.92 18.13 1.49
N LEU A 1087 38.53 16.98 2.05
CA LEU A 1087 39.30 15.73 2.05
C LEU A 1087 38.98 14.76 0.87
N ARG A 1088 38.31 15.24 -0.20
CA ARG A 1088 37.74 14.42 -1.31
C ARG A 1088 38.58 14.30 -2.58
#